data_AF-A0ABC9YHQ5-F1
#
_entry.id   AF-A0ABC9YHQ5-F1
#
_cell.length_a   1.000
_cell.length_b   1.000
_cell.length_c   1.000
_cell.angle_alpha   90.00
_cell.angle_beta   90.00
_cell.angle_gamma   90.00
#
_symmetry.space_group_name_H-M   'P 1'
#
loop_
_entity.id
_entity.type
_entity.pdbx_description
1 polymer ?
#
loop_
_entity_poly.entity_id
_entity_poly.type
_entity_poly.pdbx_seq_one_letter_code
_entity_poly.pdbx_strand_id
1 'polypeptide(L)'
;MITVNASLFPSSITNSLIAVGNDGLQERDRMVRACIAIICELALQNPEVVALRGGLSTILKNVIDCHLSRINEALITTVLHLINHPKTRQYVRADVELERILAPYTDFHYRHNPDTAEGQLKEDREARFLASKMGIVAAFRSWAGIISLCKPGNSGIQSLIGVLCIPNMEIRQGLLEVLYDIFRLPLPVVAEEFIEALLSVDPSRFQDCWRLSDGFVAAEAKTILPHRARSRPDLMDNYLALVLSAFITNGLLEGLVEVITSSDDHVSVRATILLGELLHMDTEEALVMNLRDSQVLNHKENLEWNWNLIGTILKWPNVNLRNYKDEQLHRFVRRLLYFYKPSSKLYANLDLDYAKAKQLTVVGCQFTEFLLESEEDGQGYLEELVKDIVNWLNSSSGIKLEHNLQNNGLLNTLSQHYFLFFGTLSCHPHGVKMLEKCNVFQCLLNLCSLKNQDHLLKLTVSSLDYSRDGLARVILSKILTAATDEGEEEETKQNIFNSDAGKPPCSITSLKCLYTNARSTGNKQEELEICVQSQSHELVAITETWWDSSHDWNAVMDGYVLFRKDRPARRGGGVALYVREQLECIDLRLGVDEERMESLWVRTEGQANMGDTVVGVYYRPPDQEEEVDEAFYRQLEVASQSQALVVMGDFHHPDICWKGNTARHAQSRRFLQSIDDNFLTQVVEEPTRRGVLLDLVLTNKEGLVGDVKVGGSLGCSDHEMVEFRILRGRSRAISRITTLDFRRGNFGLFKDLLGRIPWVRALEGRGCPRDLVNIQALLPPSSRSVHPEE
;
A
#
# COMPACT_ATOMS: atom_id res chain seq x y z
N MET A 1 -23.00 21.24 -33.87
CA MET A 1 -22.21 21.24 -35.12
C MET A 1 -20.96 20.39 -34.96
N ILE A 2 -20.10 20.68 -33.97
CA ILE A 2 -18.89 19.88 -33.67
C ILE A 2 -19.22 18.39 -33.53
N THR A 3 -20.21 18.04 -32.70
CA THR A 3 -20.66 16.65 -32.47
C THR A 3 -21.18 15.95 -33.73
N VAL A 4 -21.70 16.69 -34.71
CA VAL A 4 -22.26 16.11 -35.93
C VAL A 4 -21.16 15.86 -36.96
N ASN A 5 -20.31 16.86 -37.20
CA ASN A 5 -19.13 16.72 -38.04
C ASN A 5 -18.15 17.88 -37.79
N ALA A 6 -17.06 17.62 -37.08
CA ALA A 6 -16.05 18.63 -36.76
C ALA A 6 -15.13 19.00 -37.94
N SER A 7 -15.01 18.13 -38.96
CA SER A 7 -14.14 18.40 -40.13
C SER A 7 -14.67 19.56 -41.00
N LEU A 8 -15.99 19.77 -41.00
CA LEU A 8 -16.67 20.81 -41.78
C LEU A 8 -16.97 22.06 -40.96
N PHE A 9 -16.32 22.23 -39.80
CA PHE A 9 -16.61 23.35 -38.92
C PHE A 9 -16.18 24.69 -39.57
N PRO A 10 -17.06 25.69 -39.65
CA PRO A 10 -16.78 26.92 -40.38
C PRO A 10 -15.72 27.77 -39.69
N SER A 11 -14.78 28.30 -40.49
CA SER A 11 -13.74 29.23 -40.01
C SER A 11 -14.31 30.52 -39.40
N SER A 12 -15.49 30.97 -39.83
CA SER A 12 -16.14 32.18 -39.30
C SER A 12 -16.52 32.04 -37.83
N ILE A 13 -17.13 30.91 -37.46
CA ILE A 13 -17.49 30.61 -36.06
C ILE A 13 -16.22 30.38 -35.24
N THR A 14 -15.21 29.72 -35.82
CA THR A 14 -13.91 29.53 -35.16
C THR A 14 -13.27 30.86 -34.79
N ASN A 15 -13.22 31.83 -35.71
CA ASN A 15 -12.71 33.17 -35.45
C ASN A 15 -13.55 33.92 -34.41
N SER A 16 -14.88 33.79 -34.46
CA SER A 16 -15.77 34.43 -33.48
C SER A 16 -15.52 33.91 -32.07
N LEU A 17 -15.37 32.59 -31.90
CA LEU A 17 -15.08 31.98 -30.60
C LEU A 17 -13.71 32.40 -30.09
N ILE A 18 -12.70 32.43 -30.97
CA ILE A 18 -11.33 32.83 -30.62
C ILE A 18 -11.28 34.32 -30.21
N ALA A 19 -12.00 35.19 -30.90
CA ALA A 19 -12.08 36.62 -30.56
C ALA A 19 -12.69 36.83 -29.16
N VAL A 20 -13.83 36.18 -28.88
CA VAL A 20 -14.46 36.22 -27.54
C VAL A 20 -13.52 35.66 -26.48
N GLY A 21 -12.79 34.58 -26.80
CA GLY A 21 -11.83 33.96 -25.88
C GLY A 21 -10.55 34.78 -25.61
N ASN A 22 -10.13 35.64 -26.53
CA ASN A 22 -8.89 36.42 -26.41
C ASN A 22 -9.05 37.71 -25.61
N ASP A 23 -10.15 38.44 -25.86
CA ASP A 23 -10.35 39.80 -25.36
C ASP A 23 -11.56 39.93 -24.42
N GLY A 24 -12.42 38.90 -24.36
CA GLY A 24 -13.65 38.95 -23.56
C GLY A 24 -13.41 39.10 -22.05
N LEU A 25 -12.23 38.75 -21.53
CA LEU A 25 -11.91 38.98 -20.11
C LEU A 25 -11.77 40.48 -19.80
N GLN A 26 -11.20 41.28 -20.73
CA GLN A 26 -11.11 42.73 -20.61
C GLN A 26 -12.49 43.37 -20.71
N GLU A 27 -13.32 42.87 -21.64
CA GLU A 27 -14.69 43.35 -21.87
C GLU A 27 -15.69 42.87 -20.80
N ARG A 28 -15.24 42.08 -19.81
CA ARG A 28 -16.06 41.47 -18.76
C ARG A 28 -17.19 40.57 -19.29
N ASP A 29 -16.95 39.93 -20.43
CA ASP A 29 -17.87 38.94 -21.00
C ASP A 29 -17.89 37.68 -20.12
N ARG A 30 -19.09 37.20 -19.82
CA ARG A 30 -19.33 36.00 -19.01
C ARG A 30 -19.19 34.71 -19.83
N MET A 31 -19.18 34.79 -21.16
CA MET A 31 -19.15 33.63 -22.05
C MET A 31 -17.74 33.13 -22.38
N VAL A 32 -16.69 33.85 -21.96
CA VAL A 32 -15.28 33.50 -22.23
C VAL A 32 -14.98 32.03 -21.94
N ARG A 33 -15.30 31.55 -20.74
CA ARG A 33 -15.00 30.15 -20.33
C ARG A 33 -15.74 29.12 -21.18
N ALA A 34 -17.00 29.40 -21.54
CA ALA A 34 -17.78 28.52 -22.40
C ALA A 34 -17.20 28.47 -23.81
N CYS A 35 -16.79 29.61 -24.37
CA CYS A 35 -16.13 29.68 -25.67
C CYS A 35 -14.79 28.95 -25.68
N ILE A 36 -13.97 29.11 -24.65
CA ILE A 36 -12.69 28.39 -24.53
C ILE A 36 -12.91 26.88 -24.41
N ALA A 37 -13.90 26.43 -23.65
CA ALA A 37 -14.25 25.01 -23.57
C ALA A 37 -14.62 24.44 -24.96
N ILE A 38 -15.43 25.16 -25.73
CA ILE A 38 -15.80 24.78 -27.10
C ILE A 38 -14.56 24.75 -28.02
N ILE A 39 -13.63 25.70 -27.88
CA ILE A 39 -12.37 25.70 -28.64
C ILE A 39 -11.52 24.49 -28.27
N CYS A 40 -11.43 24.13 -27.00
CA CYS A 40 -10.74 22.93 -26.52
C CYS A 40 -11.35 21.64 -27.11
N GLU A 41 -12.68 21.50 -27.10
CA GLU A 41 -13.37 20.37 -27.72
C GLU A 41 -13.14 20.29 -29.24
N LEU A 42 -13.18 21.45 -29.91
CA LEU A 42 -12.90 21.54 -31.35
C LEU A 42 -11.45 21.18 -31.66
N ALA A 43 -10.50 21.59 -30.82
CA ALA A 43 -9.08 21.32 -31.02
C ALA A 43 -8.76 19.82 -30.99
N LEU A 44 -9.52 19.02 -30.21
CA LEU A 44 -9.35 17.57 -30.16
C LEU A 44 -9.83 16.88 -31.45
N GLN A 45 -10.89 17.38 -32.09
CA GLN A 45 -11.51 16.75 -33.26
C GLN A 45 -11.02 17.32 -34.60
N ASN A 46 -10.70 18.62 -34.63
CA ASN A 46 -10.15 19.32 -35.81
C ASN A 46 -9.06 20.32 -35.36
N PRO A 47 -7.83 19.83 -35.10
CA PRO A 47 -6.72 20.68 -34.68
C PRO A 47 -6.30 21.71 -35.75
N GLU A 48 -6.46 21.37 -37.04
CA GLU A 48 -6.00 22.20 -38.16
C GLU A 48 -6.72 23.54 -38.21
N VAL A 49 -8.06 23.55 -38.13
CA VAL A 49 -8.84 24.81 -38.18
C VAL A 49 -8.53 25.71 -36.98
N VAL A 50 -8.27 25.12 -35.82
CA VAL A 50 -7.94 25.86 -34.59
C VAL A 50 -6.52 26.43 -34.66
N ALA A 51 -5.54 25.65 -35.11
CA ALA A 51 -4.15 26.08 -35.23
C ALA A 51 -3.97 27.18 -36.29
N LEU A 52 -4.62 27.05 -37.46
CA LEU A 52 -4.56 28.05 -38.54
C LEU A 52 -5.11 29.42 -38.12
N ARG A 53 -6.05 29.46 -37.17
CA ARG A 53 -6.66 30.69 -36.65
C ARG A 53 -6.04 31.17 -35.33
N GLY A 54 -4.98 30.52 -34.85
CA GLY A 54 -4.27 30.91 -33.63
C GLY A 54 -4.98 30.53 -32.33
N GLY A 55 -5.95 29.61 -32.36
CA GLY A 55 -6.72 29.21 -31.19
C GLY A 55 -5.89 28.50 -30.10
N LEU A 56 -4.79 27.83 -30.47
CA LEU A 56 -3.87 27.22 -29.50
C LEU A 56 -3.16 28.28 -28.64
N SER A 57 -2.76 29.40 -29.25
CA SER A 57 -2.20 30.56 -28.53
C SER A 57 -3.25 31.16 -27.59
N THR A 58 -4.52 31.19 -27.98
CA THR A 58 -5.63 31.65 -27.13
C THR A 58 -5.85 30.75 -25.92
N ILE A 59 -5.78 29.42 -26.09
CA ILE A 59 -5.86 28.47 -24.97
C ILE A 59 -4.70 28.71 -24.00
N LEU A 60 -3.46 28.79 -24.49
CA LEU A 60 -2.27 29.01 -23.67
C LEU A 60 -2.27 30.37 -22.96
N LYS A 61 -2.76 31.43 -23.63
CA LYS A 61 -2.97 32.75 -22.99
C LYS A 61 -3.94 32.62 -21.82
N ASN A 62 -5.07 31.93 -22.02
CA ASN A 62 -6.10 31.72 -20.99
C ASN A 62 -5.64 30.82 -19.83
N VAL A 63 -4.66 29.93 -20.03
CA VAL A 63 -4.04 29.17 -18.93
C VAL A 63 -3.40 30.14 -17.92
N ILE A 64 -2.70 31.17 -18.39
CA ILE A 64 -2.02 32.17 -17.55
C ILE A 64 -3.03 33.16 -16.90
N ASP A 65 -4.27 33.25 -17.41
CA ASP A 65 -5.39 34.02 -16.83
C ASP A 65 -6.23 33.22 -15.83
N CYS A 66 -6.05 31.90 -15.73
CA CYS A 66 -6.97 31.02 -15.00
C CYS A 66 -6.46 30.63 -13.61
N HIS A 67 -7.15 31.13 -12.57
CA HIS A 67 -6.90 30.80 -11.16
C HIS A 67 -7.57 29.50 -10.68
N LEU A 68 -8.42 28.88 -11.50
CA LEU A 68 -9.17 27.68 -11.11
C LEU A 68 -8.41 26.43 -11.55
N SER A 69 -7.96 25.61 -10.60
CA SER A 69 -7.08 24.44 -10.84
C SER A 69 -7.62 23.47 -11.87
N ARG A 70 -8.87 23.05 -11.72
CA ARG A 70 -9.49 22.09 -12.63
C ARG A 70 -9.62 22.62 -14.06
N ILE A 71 -9.88 23.91 -14.22
CA ILE A 71 -10.02 24.53 -15.56
C ILE A 71 -8.63 24.69 -16.18
N ASN A 72 -7.67 25.24 -15.43
CA ASN A 72 -6.29 25.40 -15.87
C ASN A 72 -5.69 24.06 -16.34
N GLU A 73 -5.88 23.00 -15.54
CA GLU A 73 -5.45 21.63 -15.87
C GLU A 73 -6.15 21.08 -17.12
N ALA A 74 -7.46 21.33 -17.29
CA ALA A 74 -8.18 20.92 -18.51
C ALA A 74 -7.66 21.64 -19.76
N LEU A 75 -7.37 22.94 -19.67
CA LEU A 75 -6.83 23.73 -20.78
C LEU A 75 -5.45 23.24 -21.21
N ILE A 76 -4.51 23.08 -20.26
CA ILE A 76 -3.16 22.60 -20.57
C ILE A 76 -3.19 21.15 -21.09
N THR A 77 -4.11 20.31 -20.58
CA THR A 77 -4.28 18.92 -21.05
C THR A 77 -4.61 18.86 -22.53
N THR A 78 -5.40 19.81 -23.07
CA THR A 78 -5.70 19.84 -24.50
C THR A 78 -4.44 20.08 -25.35
N VAL A 79 -3.56 20.98 -24.91
CA VAL A 79 -2.28 21.25 -25.59
C VAL A 79 -1.36 20.04 -25.49
N LEU A 80 -1.24 19.43 -24.31
CA LEU A 80 -0.41 18.24 -24.08
C LEU A 80 -0.90 17.04 -24.88
N HIS A 81 -2.22 16.89 -25.05
CA HIS A 81 -2.81 15.85 -25.89
C HIS A 81 -2.41 16.01 -27.35
N LEU A 82 -2.43 17.24 -27.89
CA LEU A 82 -2.00 17.51 -29.26
C LEU A 82 -0.52 17.19 -29.48
N ILE A 83 0.33 17.40 -28.48
CA ILE A 83 1.76 17.06 -28.54
C ILE A 83 1.98 15.53 -28.50
N ASN A 84 1.06 14.76 -27.93
CA ASN A 84 1.25 13.32 -27.74
C ASN A 84 1.34 12.55 -29.08
N HIS A 85 0.43 12.81 -30.02
CA HIS A 85 0.34 12.05 -31.27
C HIS A 85 1.07 12.74 -32.45
N PRO A 86 1.84 12.04 -33.30
CA PRO A 86 2.61 12.67 -34.38
C PRO A 86 1.78 13.50 -35.37
N LYS A 87 0.57 13.02 -35.72
CA LYS A 87 -0.35 13.73 -36.64
C LYS A 87 -0.86 15.06 -36.11
N THR A 88 -0.98 15.20 -34.79
CA THR A 88 -1.44 16.43 -34.14
C THR A 88 -0.28 17.32 -33.70
N ARG A 89 0.89 16.73 -33.43
CA ARG A 89 2.12 17.43 -33.02
C ARG A 89 2.60 18.45 -34.05
N GLN A 90 2.39 18.20 -35.34
CA GLN A 90 2.78 19.14 -36.41
C GLN A 90 2.11 20.53 -36.30
N TYR A 91 0.99 20.62 -35.60
CA TYR A 91 0.26 21.87 -35.42
C TYR A 91 0.73 22.69 -34.21
N VAL A 92 1.54 22.09 -33.32
CA VAL A 92 2.08 22.76 -32.13
C VAL A 92 3.53 23.15 -32.40
N ARG A 93 3.88 24.41 -32.16
CA ARG A 93 5.26 24.87 -32.30
C ARG A 93 6.09 24.41 -31.10
N ALA A 94 7.10 23.57 -31.38
CA ALA A 94 7.81 22.78 -30.39
C ALA A 94 8.47 23.55 -29.22
N ASP A 95 8.89 24.80 -29.46
CA ASP A 95 9.77 25.54 -28.53
C ASP A 95 9.20 26.91 -28.12
N VAL A 96 7.99 27.29 -28.57
CA VAL A 96 7.41 28.63 -28.27
C VAL A 96 6.07 28.52 -27.54
N GLU A 97 5.26 27.51 -27.86
CA GLU A 97 3.89 27.45 -27.37
C GLU A 97 3.82 26.89 -25.94
N LEU A 98 4.46 25.74 -25.68
CA LEU A 98 4.46 25.18 -24.32
C LEU A 98 5.31 26.02 -23.36
N GLU A 99 6.42 26.59 -23.83
CA GLU A 99 7.30 27.46 -23.03
C GLU A 99 6.67 28.83 -22.71
N ARG A 100 5.50 29.15 -23.27
CA ARG A 100 4.78 30.36 -22.88
C ARG A 100 4.27 30.27 -21.44
N ILE A 101 3.97 29.07 -20.93
CA ILE A 101 3.46 28.92 -19.55
C ILE A 101 4.51 29.25 -18.49
N LEU A 102 5.81 29.15 -18.84
CA LEU A 102 6.94 29.48 -17.96
C LEU A 102 7.39 30.95 -18.09
N ALA A 103 6.86 31.69 -19.07
CA ALA A 103 7.18 33.09 -19.31
C ALA A 103 7.02 34.00 -18.07
N PRO A 104 5.98 33.86 -17.22
CA PRO A 104 5.87 34.66 -16.01
C PRO A 104 7.07 34.54 -15.06
N TYR A 105 7.73 33.37 -15.04
CA TYR A 105 8.93 33.14 -14.23
C TYR A 105 10.22 33.50 -14.96
N THR A 106 10.30 33.32 -16.27
CA THR A 106 11.54 33.57 -17.03
C THR A 106 11.72 35.03 -17.46
N ASP A 107 10.64 35.80 -17.59
CA ASP A 107 10.68 37.23 -17.95
C ASP A 107 10.40 38.10 -16.71
N PHE A 108 11.43 38.83 -16.27
CA PHE A 108 11.34 39.68 -15.06
C PHE A 108 10.36 40.83 -15.18
N HIS A 109 10.05 41.27 -16.40
CA HIS A 109 9.10 42.35 -16.67
C HIS A 109 7.90 41.84 -17.47
N TYR A 110 7.51 40.58 -17.24
CA TYR A 110 6.40 39.96 -17.94
C TYR A 110 5.12 40.80 -17.86
N ARG A 111 4.62 41.22 -19.03
CA ARG A 111 3.32 41.88 -19.17
C ARG A 111 2.42 41.01 -20.03
N HIS A 112 1.45 40.37 -19.39
CA HIS A 112 0.47 39.53 -20.08
C HIS A 112 -0.49 40.35 -20.95
N ASN A 113 -0.85 41.54 -20.47
CA ASN A 113 -1.78 42.44 -21.12
C ASN A 113 -1.20 43.87 -21.15
N PRO A 114 -1.13 44.53 -22.32
CA PRO A 114 -0.50 45.84 -22.42
C PRO A 114 -1.29 46.97 -21.73
N ASP A 115 -2.61 46.79 -21.57
CA ASP A 115 -3.53 47.83 -21.08
C ASP A 115 -3.88 47.72 -19.58
N THR A 116 -3.17 46.89 -18.81
CA THR A 116 -3.42 46.74 -17.37
C THR A 116 -3.06 48.02 -16.62
N ALA A 117 -3.96 48.50 -15.76
CA ALA A 117 -3.76 49.71 -14.97
C ALA A 117 -2.59 49.58 -13.97
N GLU A 118 -1.74 50.61 -13.85
CA GLU A 118 -0.53 50.58 -13.02
C GLU A 118 -0.79 50.25 -11.53
N GLY A 119 -1.97 50.58 -11.01
CA GLY A 119 -2.38 50.27 -9.63
C GLY A 119 -2.65 48.79 -9.33
N GLN A 120 -2.83 47.94 -10.36
CA GLN A 120 -3.15 46.51 -10.21
C GLN A 120 -1.97 45.59 -10.58
N LEU A 121 -0.80 46.15 -10.91
CA LEU A 121 0.32 45.37 -11.45
C LEU A 121 0.83 44.29 -10.49
N LYS A 122 0.82 44.55 -9.17
CA LYS A 122 1.29 43.55 -8.19
C LYS A 122 0.32 42.38 -8.07
N GLU A 123 -0.98 42.65 -7.93
CA GLU A 123 -2.02 41.63 -7.84
C GLU A 123 -2.12 40.81 -9.14
N ASP A 124 -2.04 41.47 -10.30
CA ASP A 124 -2.01 40.79 -11.61
C ASP A 124 -0.79 39.87 -11.73
N ARG A 125 0.38 40.30 -11.22
CA ARG A 125 1.60 39.50 -11.23
C ARG A 125 1.52 38.27 -10.31
N GLU A 126 1.01 38.42 -9.08
CA GLU A 126 0.78 37.29 -8.16
C GLU A 126 -0.22 36.29 -8.75
N ALA A 127 -1.29 36.78 -9.37
CA ALA A 127 -2.24 36.00 -10.15
C ALA A 127 -1.56 35.20 -11.26
N ARG A 128 -0.61 35.81 -11.99
CA ARG A 128 0.13 35.16 -13.09
C ARG A 128 1.04 34.07 -12.59
N PHE A 129 1.73 34.30 -11.47
CA PHE A 129 2.56 33.29 -10.84
C PHE A 129 1.73 32.09 -10.41
N LEU A 130 0.57 32.31 -9.77
CA LEU A 130 -0.29 31.20 -9.35
C LEU A 130 -0.79 30.38 -10.55
N ALA A 131 -1.31 31.05 -11.59
CA ALA A 131 -1.83 30.38 -12.79
C ALA A 131 -0.72 29.64 -13.58
N SER A 132 0.48 30.23 -13.66
CA SER A 132 1.67 29.62 -14.26
C SER A 132 2.15 28.41 -13.45
N LYS A 133 2.26 28.53 -12.12
CA LYS A 133 2.59 27.41 -11.21
C LYS A 133 1.69 26.22 -11.45
N MET A 134 0.38 26.45 -11.49
CA MET A 134 -0.62 25.39 -11.71
C MET A 134 -0.44 24.71 -13.08
N GLY A 135 -0.18 25.50 -14.13
CA GLY A 135 0.09 24.98 -15.47
C GLY A 135 1.38 24.17 -15.57
N ILE A 136 2.46 24.63 -14.92
CA ILE A 136 3.75 23.93 -14.87
C ILE A 136 3.60 22.60 -14.13
N VAL A 137 3.01 22.60 -12.93
CA VAL A 137 2.79 21.38 -12.14
C VAL A 137 1.90 20.38 -12.90
N ALA A 138 0.86 20.85 -13.59
CA ALA A 138 0.02 19.99 -14.42
C ALA A 138 0.76 19.41 -15.63
N ALA A 139 1.66 20.17 -16.26
CA ALA A 139 2.50 19.66 -17.34
C ALA A 139 3.45 18.56 -16.88
N PHE A 140 4.07 18.69 -15.69
CA PHE A 140 4.93 17.65 -15.12
C PHE A 140 4.17 16.38 -14.71
N ARG A 141 2.84 16.43 -14.52
CA ARG A 141 2.01 15.23 -14.28
C ARG A 141 1.73 14.41 -15.56
N SER A 142 2.08 14.92 -16.73
CA SER A 142 1.84 14.27 -18.02
C SER A 142 3.15 13.89 -18.72
N TRP A 143 3.23 12.66 -19.24
CA TRP A 143 4.39 12.20 -20.01
C TRP A 143 4.74 13.12 -21.18
N ALA A 144 3.74 13.62 -21.91
CA ALA A 144 3.95 14.55 -23.02
C ALA A 144 4.57 15.87 -22.55
N GLY A 145 4.22 16.33 -21.35
CA GLY A 145 4.77 17.55 -20.75
C GLY A 145 6.21 17.34 -20.28
N ILE A 146 6.48 16.27 -19.51
CA ILE A 146 7.84 15.92 -19.06
C ILE A 146 8.78 15.79 -20.26
N ILE A 147 8.41 15.00 -21.27
CA ILE A 147 9.25 14.77 -22.45
C ILE A 147 9.47 16.07 -23.23
N SER A 148 8.44 16.93 -23.34
CA SER A 148 8.56 18.16 -24.11
C SER A 148 9.36 19.25 -23.39
N LEU A 149 9.28 19.32 -22.06
CA LEU A 149 9.98 20.31 -21.24
C LEU A 149 11.41 19.89 -20.89
N CYS A 150 11.73 18.59 -20.94
CA CYS A 150 13.05 18.02 -20.64
C CYS A 150 13.81 17.55 -21.90
N LYS A 151 13.53 18.12 -23.08
CA LYS A 151 14.25 17.76 -24.32
C LYS A 151 15.75 18.08 -24.20
N PRO A 152 16.64 17.28 -24.80
CA PRO A 152 18.07 17.59 -24.82
C PRO A 152 18.33 18.84 -25.68
N GLY A 153 18.85 19.90 -25.06
CA GLY A 153 19.11 21.21 -25.69
C GLY A 153 18.50 22.35 -24.87
N ASN A 154 18.28 23.50 -25.51
CA ASN A 154 17.58 24.66 -24.91
C ASN A 154 16.15 24.25 -24.58
N SER A 155 15.93 23.81 -23.35
CA SER A 155 14.65 23.30 -22.89
C SER A 155 14.11 24.15 -21.76
N GLY A 156 12.78 24.24 -21.66
CA GLY A 156 12.11 24.99 -20.60
C GLY A 156 12.61 24.68 -19.19
N ILE A 157 13.02 23.44 -18.88
CA ILE A 157 13.58 23.09 -17.57
C ILE A 157 14.94 23.75 -17.30
N GLN A 158 15.82 23.84 -18.30
CA GLN A 158 17.10 24.54 -18.18
C GLN A 158 16.90 26.04 -18.03
N SER A 159 15.90 26.62 -18.70
CA SER A 159 15.53 28.02 -18.51
C SER A 159 15.02 28.29 -17.09
N LEU A 160 14.19 27.40 -16.54
CA LEU A 160 13.71 27.53 -15.16
C LEU A 160 14.85 27.41 -14.14
N ILE A 161 15.75 26.43 -14.29
CA ILE A 161 16.92 26.26 -13.41
C ILE A 161 17.90 27.44 -13.58
N GLY A 162 18.12 27.90 -14.81
CA GLY A 162 19.00 29.05 -15.07
C GLY A 162 18.49 30.33 -14.42
N VAL A 163 17.17 30.55 -14.39
CA VAL A 163 16.56 31.70 -13.71
C VAL A 163 16.58 31.55 -12.19
N LEU A 164 16.48 30.33 -11.66
CA LEU A 164 16.63 30.04 -10.23
C LEU A 164 18.01 30.52 -9.71
N CYS A 165 19.05 30.38 -10.53
CA CYS A 165 20.41 30.84 -10.19
C CYS A 165 20.54 32.38 -10.16
N ILE A 166 19.63 33.14 -10.77
CA ILE A 166 19.70 34.61 -10.77
C ILE A 166 19.18 35.16 -9.43
N PRO A 167 19.86 36.13 -8.78
CA PRO A 167 19.48 36.66 -7.47
C PRO A 167 18.26 37.58 -7.53
N ASN A 168 17.10 37.00 -7.82
CA ASN A 168 15.80 37.63 -7.74
C ASN A 168 14.92 36.85 -6.74
N MET A 169 14.76 37.41 -5.54
CA MET A 169 14.12 36.70 -4.41
C MET A 169 12.66 36.33 -4.67
N GLU A 170 11.92 37.17 -5.38
CA GLU A 170 10.50 36.93 -5.70
C GLU A 170 10.32 35.70 -6.60
N ILE A 171 11.18 35.59 -7.62
CA ILE A 171 11.15 34.48 -8.56
C ILE A 171 11.74 33.22 -7.94
N ARG A 172 12.83 33.33 -7.17
CA ARG A 172 13.39 32.21 -6.41
C ARG A 172 12.36 31.61 -5.46
N GLN A 173 11.65 32.44 -4.69
CA GLN A 173 10.59 31.98 -3.81
C GLN A 173 9.47 31.26 -4.58
N GLY A 174 8.98 31.87 -5.67
CA GLY A 174 7.92 31.27 -6.48
C GLY A 174 8.34 29.96 -7.16
N LEU A 175 9.59 29.85 -7.61
CA LEU A 175 10.13 28.62 -8.21
C LEU A 175 10.36 27.52 -7.19
N LEU A 176 10.80 27.85 -5.96
CA LEU A 176 10.88 26.86 -4.89
C LEU A 176 9.50 26.26 -4.61
N GLU A 177 8.44 27.07 -4.50
CA GLU A 177 7.08 26.55 -4.32
C GLU A 177 6.63 25.62 -5.46
N VAL A 178 7.00 25.94 -6.72
CA VAL A 178 6.77 25.05 -7.87
C VAL A 178 7.50 23.72 -7.69
N LEU A 179 8.76 23.73 -7.25
CA LEU A 179 9.55 22.51 -7.01
C LEU A 179 8.95 21.66 -5.89
N TYR A 180 8.55 22.26 -4.76
CA TYR A 180 7.84 21.56 -3.67
C TYR A 180 6.57 20.86 -4.19
N ASP A 181 5.76 21.57 -4.99
CA ASP A 181 4.51 21.02 -5.56
C ASP A 181 4.76 19.90 -6.61
N ILE A 182 5.84 19.99 -7.39
CA ILE A 182 6.25 18.96 -8.38
C ILE A 182 6.67 17.67 -7.67
N PHE A 183 7.50 17.78 -6.63
CA PHE A 183 8.00 16.64 -5.86
C PHE A 183 7.04 16.14 -4.78
N ARG A 184 5.88 16.78 -4.62
CA ARG A 184 4.86 16.43 -3.60
C ARG A 184 5.37 16.53 -2.16
N LEU A 185 6.26 17.49 -1.90
CA LEU A 185 6.82 17.73 -0.58
C LEU A 185 5.97 18.76 0.19
N PRO A 186 5.81 18.62 1.51
CA PRO A 186 5.13 19.62 2.33
C PRO A 186 5.93 20.93 2.34
N LEU A 187 5.24 22.06 2.21
CA LEU A 187 5.90 23.36 2.29
C LEU A 187 6.19 23.72 3.76
N PRO A 188 7.43 24.10 4.11
CA PRO A 188 7.76 24.57 5.44
C PRO A 188 7.16 25.95 5.72
N VAL A 189 6.98 26.26 7.01
CA VAL A 189 6.57 27.60 7.49
C VAL A 189 7.63 28.64 7.09
N VAL A 190 7.18 29.88 6.82
CA VAL A 190 8.08 31.00 6.52
C VAL A 190 8.80 31.41 7.80
N ALA A 191 10.00 30.89 8.01
CA ALA A 191 10.85 31.20 9.16
C ALA A 191 12.27 31.57 8.70
N GLU A 192 12.98 32.36 9.51
CA GLU A 192 14.42 32.61 9.33
C GLU A 192 15.25 31.49 9.97
N GLU A 193 14.71 30.81 10.99
CA GLU A 193 15.38 29.73 11.69
C GLU A 193 15.14 28.37 11.02
N PHE A 194 16.23 27.67 10.71
CA PHE A 194 16.19 26.33 10.12
C PHE A 194 15.41 25.32 10.98
N ILE A 195 15.58 25.37 12.30
CA ILE A 195 14.95 24.40 13.22
C ILE A 195 13.43 24.56 13.26
N GLU A 196 12.92 25.79 13.27
CA GLU A 196 11.48 26.06 13.25
C GLU A 196 10.84 25.55 11.94
N ALA A 197 11.48 25.84 10.81
CA ALA A 197 11.03 25.36 9.51
C ALA A 197 11.10 23.82 9.39
N LEU A 198 12.16 23.18 9.90
CA LEU A 198 12.30 21.72 9.92
C LEU A 198 11.23 21.03 10.78
N LEU A 199 10.93 21.57 11.96
CA LEU A 199 9.86 21.04 12.82
C LEU A 199 8.47 21.16 12.18
N SER A 200 8.28 22.08 11.23
CA SER A 200 7.00 22.24 10.54
C SER A 200 6.74 21.16 9.48
N VAL A 201 7.80 20.53 8.94
CA VAL A 201 7.72 19.48 7.92
C VAL A 201 7.85 18.06 8.50
N ASP A 202 7.99 17.93 9.83
CA ASP A 202 8.06 16.63 10.51
C ASP A 202 6.81 15.78 10.18
N PRO A 203 6.97 14.58 9.59
CA PRO A 203 5.85 13.68 9.27
C PRO A 203 5.08 13.22 10.52
N SER A 204 5.73 13.28 11.70
CA SER A 204 5.14 12.93 13.00
C SER A 204 4.41 14.11 13.66
N ARG A 205 4.36 15.28 13.01
CA ARG A 205 3.66 16.45 13.54
C ARG A 205 2.16 16.20 13.62
N PHE A 206 1.58 16.61 14.75
CA PHE A 206 0.15 16.48 15.01
C PHE A 206 -0.68 17.09 13.86
N GLN A 207 -1.63 16.30 13.37
CA GLN A 207 -2.61 16.71 12.36
C GLN A 207 -4.00 16.74 13.00
N ASP A 208 -4.87 17.66 12.57
CA ASP A 208 -6.21 17.79 13.16
C ASP A 208 -7.07 16.52 13.00
N CYS A 209 -6.80 15.70 11.97
CA CYS A 209 -7.47 14.42 11.76
C CYS A 209 -7.12 13.36 12.83
N TRP A 210 -6.10 13.57 13.66
CA TRP A 210 -5.68 12.67 14.74
C TRP A 210 -6.43 12.92 16.06
N ARG A 211 -7.30 13.94 16.12
CA ARG A 211 -8.14 14.20 17.30
C ARG A 211 -9.08 13.03 17.58
N LEU A 212 -9.45 12.85 18.85
CA LEU A 212 -10.39 11.81 19.29
C LEU A 212 -11.78 11.94 18.63
N SER A 213 -12.19 13.18 18.33
CA SER A 213 -13.42 13.49 17.60
C SER A 213 -13.44 12.88 16.19
N ASP A 214 -12.28 12.86 15.54
CA ASP A 214 -12.13 12.51 14.13
C ASP A 214 -11.60 11.09 13.98
N GLY A 215 -10.42 10.93 13.37
CA GLY A 215 -9.82 9.63 13.03
C GLY A 215 -8.97 8.98 14.13
N PHE A 216 -8.70 9.69 15.23
CA PHE A 216 -7.95 9.23 16.41
C PHE A 216 -6.71 8.38 16.03
N VAL A 217 -6.54 7.21 16.65
CA VAL A 217 -5.38 6.32 16.45
C VAL A 217 -5.30 5.78 15.02
N ALA A 218 -6.40 5.61 14.30
CA ALA A 218 -6.35 5.03 12.95
C ALA A 218 -5.78 6.01 11.91
N ALA A 219 -6.14 7.28 11.99
CA ALA A 219 -5.59 8.32 11.12
C ALA A 219 -4.11 8.59 11.42
N GLU A 220 -3.75 8.60 12.71
CA GLU A 220 -2.35 8.73 13.15
C GLU A 220 -1.50 7.54 12.65
N ALA A 221 -1.98 6.31 12.85
CA ALA A 221 -1.28 5.10 12.42
C ALA A 221 -1.10 5.03 10.90
N LYS A 222 -2.07 5.51 10.10
CA LYS A 222 -1.94 5.55 8.63
C LYS A 222 -0.80 6.48 8.17
N THR A 223 -0.52 7.54 8.91
CA THR A 223 0.54 8.50 8.56
C THR A 223 1.90 8.07 9.08
N ILE A 224 1.98 7.59 10.33
CA ILE A 224 3.26 7.30 11.00
C ILE A 224 3.79 5.90 10.66
N LEU A 225 2.91 4.89 10.58
CA LEU A 225 3.35 3.53 10.33
C LEU A 225 3.61 3.30 8.83
N PRO A 226 4.71 2.63 8.47
CA PRO A 226 5.02 2.36 7.08
C PRO A 226 4.01 1.40 6.46
N HIS A 227 3.78 1.55 5.16
CA HIS A 227 2.91 0.63 4.43
C HIS A 227 3.46 -0.81 4.47
N ARG A 228 2.58 -1.81 4.61
CA ARG A 228 2.98 -3.22 4.76
C ARG A 228 3.62 -3.83 3.50
N ALA A 229 3.41 -3.23 2.33
CA ALA A 229 3.96 -3.75 1.08
C ALA A 229 5.41 -3.30 0.90
N ARG A 230 6.36 -4.22 1.07
CA ARG A 230 7.80 -3.94 0.91
C ARG A 230 8.33 -4.12 -0.52
N SER A 231 7.62 -4.88 -1.35
CA SER A 231 8.06 -5.25 -2.70
C SER A 231 7.08 -4.86 -3.79
N ARG A 232 6.01 -4.15 -3.43
CA ARG A 232 5.04 -3.67 -4.42
C ARG A 232 5.67 -2.47 -5.15
N PRO A 233 5.72 -2.47 -6.49
CA PRO A 233 6.15 -1.29 -7.22
C PRO A 233 5.20 -0.14 -6.89
N ASP A 234 5.71 0.89 -6.20
CA ASP A 234 4.99 2.14 -6.10
C ASP A 234 5.25 2.94 -7.39
N LEU A 235 4.20 3.07 -8.21
CA LEU A 235 4.29 3.85 -9.45
C LEU A 235 4.59 5.32 -9.16
N MET A 236 4.25 5.82 -7.96
CA MET A 236 4.60 7.16 -7.54
C MET A 236 6.12 7.31 -7.36
N ASP A 237 6.78 6.35 -6.72
CA ASP A 237 8.25 6.36 -6.58
C ASP A 237 8.94 6.30 -7.94
N ASN A 238 8.42 5.50 -8.87
CA ASN A 238 8.96 5.43 -10.23
C ASN A 238 8.80 6.78 -10.98
N TYR A 239 7.64 7.42 -10.86
CA TYR A 239 7.38 8.74 -11.42
C TYR A 239 8.30 9.80 -10.80
N LEU A 240 8.39 9.86 -9.47
CA LEU A 240 9.22 10.82 -8.73
C LEU A 240 10.70 10.61 -9.03
N ALA A 241 11.18 9.36 -9.09
CA ALA A 241 12.56 9.06 -9.46
C ALA A 241 12.90 9.49 -10.88
N LEU A 242 11.98 9.31 -11.83
CA LEU A 242 12.17 9.77 -13.21
C LEU A 242 12.20 11.30 -13.31
N VAL A 243 11.27 11.99 -12.64
CA VAL A 243 11.25 13.45 -12.60
C VAL A 243 12.51 13.98 -11.92
N LEU A 244 12.88 13.43 -10.76
CA LEU A 244 14.10 13.80 -10.03
C LEU A 244 15.36 13.60 -10.89
N SER A 245 15.48 12.46 -11.56
CA SER A 245 16.59 12.20 -12.48
C SER A 245 16.65 13.22 -13.62
N ALA A 246 15.51 13.62 -14.17
CA ALA A 246 15.45 14.65 -15.20
C ALA A 246 15.90 16.02 -14.68
N PHE A 247 15.50 16.41 -13.46
CA PHE A 247 15.93 17.68 -12.84
C PHE A 247 17.43 17.67 -12.47
N ILE A 248 17.94 16.57 -11.91
CA ILE A 248 19.38 16.42 -11.57
C ILE A 248 20.24 16.50 -12.83
N THR A 249 19.82 15.85 -13.92
CA THR A 249 20.56 15.89 -15.20
C THR A 249 20.67 17.32 -15.77
N ASN A 250 19.74 18.20 -15.43
CA ASN A 250 19.75 19.61 -15.84
C ASN A 250 20.36 20.56 -14.80
N GLY A 251 21.03 20.03 -13.77
CA GLY A 251 21.81 20.82 -12.80
C GLY A 251 21.00 21.44 -11.66
N LEU A 252 19.90 20.81 -11.23
CA LEU A 252 19.07 21.32 -10.12
C LEU A 252 19.87 21.44 -8.81
N LEU A 253 20.76 20.49 -8.50
CA LEU A 253 21.50 20.47 -7.23
C LEU A 253 22.45 21.66 -7.14
N GLU A 254 23.18 21.95 -8.22
CA GLU A 254 24.05 23.10 -8.35
C GLU A 254 23.24 24.41 -8.22
N GLY A 255 22.06 24.47 -8.84
CA GLY A 255 21.15 25.61 -8.72
C GLY A 255 20.65 25.83 -7.29
N LEU A 256 20.30 24.75 -6.57
CA LEU A 256 19.87 24.85 -5.16
C LEU A 256 21.01 25.29 -4.24
N VAL A 257 22.23 24.81 -4.46
CA VAL A 257 23.41 25.26 -3.69
C VAL A 257 23.66 26.76 -3.90
N GLU A 258 23.54 27.25 -5.14
CA GLU A 258 23.66 28.68 -5.43
C GLU A 258 22.55 29.52 -4.76
N VAL A 259 21.32 29.00 -4.71
CA VAL A 259 20.22 29.67 -3.99
C VAL A 259 20.52 29.74 -2.49
N ILE A 260 21.07 28.67 -1.88
CA ILE A 260 21.39 28.63 -0.45
C ILE A 260 22.48 29.64 -0.08
N THR A 261 23.48 29.86 -0.94
CA THR A 261 24.62 30.73 -0.65
C THR A 261 24.37 32.21 -0.97
N SER A 262 23.48 32.50 -1.93
CA SER A 262 23.31 33.84 -2.49
C SER A 262 21.94 34.50 -2.22
N SER A 263 21.08 33.88 -1.41
CA SER A 263 19.73 34.40 -1.07
C SER A 263 19.60 34.84 0.37
N ASP A 264 18.51 35.55 0.66
CA ASP A 264 18.08 35.89 2.03
C ASP A 264 17.76 34.62 2.85
N ASP A 265 17.89 34.72 4.17
CA ASP A 265 17.77 33.60 5.11
C ASP A 265 16.48 32.79 4.92
N HIS A 266 15.34 33.46 4.69
CA HIS A 266 14.06 32.80 4.41
C HIS A 266 14.08 31.86 3.19
N VAL A 267 14.72 32.30 2.10
CA VAL A 267 14.80 31.51 0.85
C VAL A 267 15.85 30.41 1.02
N SER A 268 16.96 30.73 1.69
CA SER A 268 18.05 29.80 1.97
C SER A 268 17.62 28.65 2.87
N VAL A 269 16.82 28.89 3.91
CA VAL A 269 16.25 27.83 4.77
C VAL A 269 15.34 26.91 3.98
N ARG A 270 14.44 27.46 3.15
CA ARG A 270 13.54 26.66 2.29
C ARG A 270 14.30 25.83 1.26
N ALA A 271 15.34 26.39 0.65
CA ALA A 271 16.19 25.69 -0.29
C ALA A 271 17.02 24.59 0.40
N THR A 272 17.46 24.82 1.64
CA THR A 272 18.20 23.85 2.44
C THR A 272 17.32 22.66 2.83
N ILE A 273 16.07 22.88 3.25
CA ILE A 273 15.11 21.80 3.51
C ILE A 273 14.81 21.02 2.23
N LEU A 274 14.58 21.70 1.10
CA LEU A 274 14.35 21.05 -0.18
C LEU A 274 15.54 20.18 -0.59
N LEU A 275 16.77 20.70 -0.46
CA LEU A 275 17.99 19.95 -0.72
C LEU A 275 18.11 18.76 0.25
N GLY A 276 17.79 18.96 1.53
CA GLY A 276 17.73 17.93 2.56
C GLY A 276 16.78 16.80 2.18
N GLU A 277 15.52 17.08 1.85
CA GLU A 277 14.52 16.10 1.42
C GLU A 277 14.92 15.36 0.13
N LEU A 278 15.53 16.06 -0.84
CA LEU A 278 16.05 15.44 -2.05
C LEU A 278 17.25 14.51 -1.79
N LEU A 279 18.02 14.78 -0.74
CA LEU A 279 19.16 13.97 -0.30
C LEU A 279 18.76 12.88 0.72
N HIS A 280 17.67 13.07 1.47
CA HIS A 280 17.21 12.21 2.57
C HIS A 280 16.48 10.93 2.11
N MET A 281 16.58 10.58 0.82
CA MET A 281 16.30 9.22 0.35
C MET A 281 17.40 8.21 0.72
N ASP A 282 18.18 8.46 1.77
CA ASP A 282 18.99 7.44 2.42
C ASP A 282 19.28 7.79 3.89
N THR A 283 19.11 6.78 4.74
CA THR A 283 19.58 6.62 6.13
C THR A 283 18.85 7.35 7.28
N GLU A 284 18.24 6.53 8.14
CA GLU A 284 17.95 6.81 9.56
C GLU A 284 18.99 6.12 10.45
N GLU A 285 19.41 6.79 11.55
CA GLU A 285 19.50 6.21 12.91
C GLU A 285 20.04 7.26 13.90
N ALA A 286 19.42 7.38 15.08
CA ALA A 286 20.08 7.15 16.39
C ALA A 286 19.26 7.68 17.59
N LEU A 287 19.34 6.91 18.67
CA LEU A 287 18.49 6.92 19.87
C LEU A 287 19.22 7.52 21.10
N VAL A 288 18.46 8.18 21.99
CA VAL A 288 18.48 8.10 23.48
C VAL A 288 19.70 8.60 24.29
N MET A 289 19.43 9.31 25.41
CA MET A 289 19.64 8.88 26.82
C MET A 289 19.86 10.07 27.77
N ASN A 290 19.08 10.18 28.85
CA ASN A 290 19.53 10.00 30.24
C ASN A 290 18.72 10.78 31.28
N LEU A 291 18.80 10.23 32.49
CA LEU A 291 17.81 10.30 33.53
C LEU A 291 18.54 10.25 34.90
N ARG A 292 18.44 11.28 35.75
CA ARG A 292 19.09 11.25 37.09
C ARG A 292 18.47 12.03 38.27
N ASP A 293 17.32 12.71 38.20
CA ASP A 293 17.02 13.77 39.22
C ASP A 293 15.64 13.81 39.95
N SER A 294 14.95 12.71 40.29
CA SER A 294 13.49 12.72 40.61
C SER A 294 13.02 13.39 41.87
N GLN A 295 13.85 13.58 42.89
CA GLN A 295 13.48 14.41 44.07
C GLN A 295 12.10 14.12 44.75
N VAL A 296 11.43 12.99 44.48
CA VAL A 296 10.03 12.73 44.91
C VAL A 296 9.88 12.53 46.41
N LEU A 297 10.99 12.30 47.09
CA LEU A 297 11.00 12.06 48.53
C LEU A 297 11.00 13.37 49.36
N ASN A 298 11.15 14.55 48.73
CA ASN A 298 11.46 15.79 49.44
C ASN A 298 10.24 16.64 49.87
N HIS A 299 9.16 16.73 49.06
CA HIS A 299 7.99 17.57 49.39
C HIS A 299 6.66 16.95 48.91
N LYS A 300 5.53 17.45 49.43
CA LYS A 300 4.17 16.92 49.19
C LYS A 300 3.43 17.60 48.02
N GLU A 301 4.09 18.48 47.29
CA GLU A 301 3.49 19.19 46.16
C GLU A 301 3.57 18.34 44.89
N ASN A 302 2.43 17.78 44.49
CA ASN A 302 2.32 16.72 43.48
C ASN A 302 2.83 17.13 42.08
N LEU A 303 2.87 18.42 41.74
CA LEU A 303 3.28 18.91 40.42
C LEU A 303 4.79 19.24 40.33
N GLU A 304 5.45 19.35 41.48
CA GLU A 304 6.87 19.67 41.60
C GLU A 304 7.77 18.43 41.72
N TRP A 305 7.19 17.24 41.89
CA TRP A 305 7.93 15.98 41.84
C TRP A 305 8.68 15.85 40.51
N ASN A 306 9.93 15.36 40.52
CA ASN A 306 10.63 15.09 39.27
C ASN A 306 10.22 13.71 38.74
N TRP A 307 9.15 13.75 37.95
CA TRP A 307 8.52 12.60 37.33
C TRP A 307 9.44 11.72 36.48
N ASN A 308 10.58 12.24 36.00
CA ASN A 308 11.53 11.44 35.22
C ASN A 308 12.06 10.26 36.05
N LEU A 309 12.68 10.52 37.19
CA LEU A 309 13.29 9.45 38.00
C LEU A 309 12.25 8.69 38.85
N ILE A 310 10.99 9.16 38.95
CA ILE A 310 9.87 8.27 39.36
C ILE A 310 9.75 7.14 38.35
N GLY A 311 9.63 7.48 37.06
CA GLY A 311 9.54 6.48 35.99
C GLY A 311 10.75 5.53 35.98
N THR A 312 11.95 6.03 36.28
CA THR A 312 13.15 5.19 36.40
C THR A 312 13.14 4.27 37.59
N ILE A 313 12.66 4.73 38.76
CA ILE A 313 12.53 3.90 39.96
C ILE A 313 11.49 2.80 39.72
N LEU A 314 10.37 3.13 39.07
CA LEU A 314 9.31 2.18 38.75
C LEU A 314 9.72 1.15 37.70
N LYS A 315 10.63 1.49 36.77
CA LYS A 315 11.18 0.57 35.77
C LYS A 315 12.47 -0.15 36.19
N TRP A 316 12.95 0.03 37.42
CA TRP A 316 14.26 -0.47 37.81
C TRP A 316 14.24 -2.00 38.01
N PRO A 317 15.05 -2.79 37.27
CA PRO A 317 15.03 -4.25 37.38
C PRO A 317 15.42 -4.70 38.81
N ASN A 318 14.55 -5.45 39.49
CA ASN A 318 14.69 -5.98 40.87
C ASN A 318 14.13 -5.11 42.02
N VAL A 319 13.53 -3.95 41.74
CA VAL A 319 12.73 -3.23 42.75
C VAL A 319 11.30 -3.77 42.69
N ASN A 320 11.02 -4.83 43.43
CA ASN A 320 9.64 -5.31 43.64
C ASN A 320 9.32 -5.13 45.12
N LEU A 321 8.04 -4.87 45.46
CA LEU A 321 7.61 -4.73 46.87
C LEU A 321 7.99 -5.93 47.74
N ARG A 322 8.31 -7.07 47.13
CA ARG A 322 8.76 -8.32 47.77
C ARG A 322 10.19 -8.26 48.36
N ASN A 323 11.11 -7.50 47.76
CA ASN A 323 12.54 -7.52 48.13
C ASN A 323 12.91 -6.43 49.15
N TYR A 324 12.11 -5.37 49.23
CA TYR A 324 12.36 -4.22 50.10
C TYR A 324 11.21 -4.04 51.10
N LYS A 325 11.38 -4.55 52.33
CA LYS A 325 10.49 -4.27 53.47
C LYS A 325 10.67 -2.84 54.02
N ASP A 326 10.87 -1.87 53.14
CA ASP A 326 11.14 -0.50 53.51
C ASP A 326 9.81 0.27 53.67
N GLU A 327 9.53 0.76 54.87
CA GLU A 327 8.32 1.57 55.18
C GLU A 327 8.23 2.80 54.26
N GLN A 328 9.39 3.28 53.77
CA GLN A 328 9.49 4.40 52.85
C GLN A 328 8.92 4.08 51.46
N LEU A 329 9.15 2.87 50.92
CA LEU A 329 8.64 2.45 49.62
C LEU A 329 7.12 2.27 49.65
N HIS A 330 6.57 1.69 50.71
CA HIS A 330 5.11 1.60 50.89
C HIS A 330 4.46 2.98 51.05
N ARG A 331 5.12 3.93 51.73
CA ARG A 331 4.64 5.32 51.85
C ARG A 331 4.68 6.05 50.50
N PHE A 332 5.71 5.80 49.69
CA PHE A 332 5.84 6.32 48.33
C PHE A 332 4.72 5.78 47.42
N VAL A 333 4.49 4.46 47.42
CA VAL A 333 3.42 3.81 46.63
C VAL A 333 2.02 4.31 47.04
N ARG A 334 1.74 4.46 48.34
CA ARG A 334 0.43 5.00 48.80
C ARG A 334 0.18 6.44 48.38
N ARG A 335 1.23 7.28 48.33
CA ARG A 335 1.12 8.67 47.85
C ARG A 335 0.85 8.72 46.35
N LEU A 336 1.56 7.92 45.55
CA LEU A 336 1.32 7.80 44.12
C LEU A 336 -0.08 7.23 43.83
N LEU A 337 -0.50 6.21 44.57
CA LEU A 337 -1.84 5.64 44.47
C LEU A 337 -2.92 6.71 44.72
N TYR A 338 -2.80 7.49 45.80
CA TYR A 338 -3.75 8.57 46.09
C TYR A 338 -3.79 9.62 44.98
N PHE A 339 -2.65 9.95 44.36
CA PHE A 339 -2.59 10.88 43.23
C PHE A 339 -3.33 10.36 41.99
N TYR A 340 -3.15 9.08 41.64
CA TYR A 340 -3.77 8.49 40.44
C TYR A 340 -5.24 8.09 40.61
N LYS A 341 -5.75 7.94 41.84
CA LYS A 341 -7.16 7.60 42.06
C LYS A 341 -8.11 8.69 41.51
N PRO A 342 -9.08 8.35 40.65
CA PRO A 342 -10.09 9.31 40.20
C PRO A 342 -10.84 10.00 41.35
N SER A 343 -11.07 9.30 42.46
CA SER A 343 -11.74 9.85 43.64
C SER A 343 -11.02 11.03 44.27
N SER A 344 -9.69 11.11 44.14
CA SER A 344 -8.90 12.22 44.70
C SER A 344 -8.99 13.49 43.85
N LYS A 345 -9.47 13.37 42.61
CA LYS A 345 -9.59 14.46 41.62
C LYS A 345 -8.29 15.21 41.34
N LEU A 346 -7.13 14.63 41.68
CA LEU A 346 -5.82 15.25 41.46
C LEU A 346 -5.36 15.06 40.02
N TYR A 347 -5.25 13.82 39.54
CA TYR A 347 -4.91 13.52 38.15
C TYR A 347 -6.09 13.73 37.19
N ALA A 348 -7.30 13.32 37.60
CA ALA A 348 -8.49 13.33 36.74
C ALA A 348 -8.99 14.74 36.33
N ASN A 349 -8.63 15.80 37.06
CA ASN A 349 -9.05 17.17 36.76
C ASN A 349 -8.01 17.98 35.96
N LEU A 350 -6.84 17.42 35.68
CA LEU A 350 -5.83 18.13 34.90
C LEU A 350 -6.27 18.18 33.43
N ASP A 351 -6.09 19.35 32.80
CA ASP A 351 -6.42 19.55 31.39
C ASP A 351 -5.44 18.82 30.46
N LEU A 352 -5.89 18.49 29.24
CA LEU A 352 -5.07 17.78 28.24
C LEU A 352 -3.85 18.56 27.75
N ASP A 353 -3.97 19.89 27.66
CA ASP A 353 -2.89 20.77 27.20
C ASP A 353 -1.82 21.03 28.29
N TYR A 354 -1.92 20.35 29.43
CA TYR A 354 -0.95 20.49 30.49
C TYR A 354 0.44 20.02 30.06
N ALA A 355 1.47 20.87 30.25
CA ALA A 355 2.82 20.65 29.73
C ALA A 355 3.46 19.30 30.10
N LYS A 356 3.09 18.69 31.24
CA LYS A 356 3.58 17.38 31.69
C LYS A 356 2.55 16.24 31.55
N ALA A 357 1.42 16.45 30.87
CA ALA A 357 0.32 15.47 30.75
C ALA A 357 0.79 14.10 30.24
N LYS A 358 1.59 14.08 29.17
CA LYS A 358 2.17 12.85 28.59
C LYS A 358 3.07 12.13 29.60
N GLN A 359 3.93 12.88 30.29
CA GLN A 359 4.87 12.33 31.28
C GLN A 359 4.13 11.67 32.46
N LEU A 360 3.09 12.34 32.99
CA LEU A 360 2.27 11.82 34.09
C LEU A 360 1.56 10.52 33.70
N THR A 361 1.06 10.46 32.47
CA THR A 361 0.33 9.29 31.95
C THR A 361 1.27 8.10 31.75
N VAL A 362 2.45 8.32 31.17
CA VAL A 362 3.48 7.27 31.00
C VAL A 362 3.93 6.71 32.35
N VAL A 363 4.19 7.57 33.34
CA VAL A 363 4.54 7.14 34.70
C VAL A 363 3.38 6.37 35.35
N GLY A 364 2.13 6.75 35.06
CA GLY A 364 0.94 6.04 35.53
C GLY A 364 0.85 4.61 34.99
N CYS A 365 1.09 4.40 33.70
CA CYS A 365 1.13 3.06 33.10
C CYS A 365 2.27 2.20 33.68
N GLN A 366 3.45 2.82 33.89
CA GLN A 366 4.59 2.12 34.52
C GLN A 366 4.29 1.74 35.97
N PHE A 367 3.56 2.61 36.69
CA PHE A 367 3.17 2.36 38.06
C PHE A 367 2.17 1.19 38.18
N THR A 368 1.18 1.10 37.27
CA THR A 368 0.23 -0.02 37.28
C THR A 368 0.91 -1.35 36.93
N GLU A 369 1.88 -1.34 36.02
CA GLU A 369 2.71 -2.50 35.70
C GLU A 369 3.59 -2.92 36.90
N PHE A 370 4.27 -1.98 37.55
CA PHE A 370 5.05 -2.22 38.78
C PHE A 370 4.21 -2.85 39.91
N LEU A 371 2.97 -2.40 40.10
CA LEU A 371 2.05 -2.98 41.08
C LEU A 371 1.63 -4.41 40.72
N LEU A 372 1.54 -4.72 39.42
CA LEU A 372 1.18 -6.05 38.94
C LEU A 372 2.32 -7.06 39.12
N GLU A 373 3.58 -6.65 38.95
CA GLU A 373 4.77 -7.49 39.18
C GLU A 373 4.97 -7.84 40.67
N SER A 374 4.37 -7.06 41.56
CA SER A 374 4.46 -7.20 43.01
C SER A 374 3.33 -8.07 43.56
N GLU A 375 3.34 -9.37 43.21
CA GLU A 375 2.29 -10.38 43.50
C GLU A 375 1.43 -10.13 44.76
N GLU A 376 1.88 -10.44 45.99
CA GLU A 376 0.97 -10.43 47.16
C GLU A 376 0.68 -9.03 47.73
N ASP A 377 1.70 -8.16 47.88
CA ASP A 377 1.53 -6.83 48.50
C ASP A 377 1.00 -5.76 47.52
N GLY A 378 1.26 -5.91 46.23
CA GLY A 378 0.83 -4.99 45.17
C GLY A 378 -0.62 -5.21 44.72
N GLN A 379 -1.13 -6.44 44.81
CA GLN A 379 -2.50 -6.78 44.43
C GLN A 379 -3.57 -5.98 45.19
N GLY A 380 -3.35 -5.71 46.49
CA GLY A 380 -4.30 -4.92 47.29
C GLY A 380 -4.41 -3.47 46.81
N TYR A 381 -3.28 -2.82 46.51
CA TYR A 381 -3.25 -1.45 45.99
C TYR A 381 -3.81 -1.38 44.56
N LEU A 382 -3.51 -2.38 43.73
CA LEU A 382 -4.01 -2.46 42.36
C LEU A 382 -5.53 -2.68 42.31
N GLU A 383 -6.06 -3.57 43.16
CA GLU A 383 -7.49 -3.81 43.27
C GLU A 383 -8.25 -2.55 43.74
N GLU A 384 -7.68 -1.79 44.69
CA GLU A 384 -8.23 -0.51 45.13
C GLU A 384 -8.28 0.52 43.98
N LEU A 385 -7.20 0.64 43.20
CA LEU A 385 -7.13 1.55 42.06
C LEU A 385 -8.15 1.18 40.97
N VAL A 386 -8.17 -0.09 40.55
CA VAL A 386 -9.04 -0.57 39.47
C VAL A 386 -10.51 -0.44 39.85
N LYS A 387 -10.89 -0.75 41.10
CA LYS A 387 -12.27 -0.54 41.57
C LYS A 387 -12.67 0.94 41.57
N ASP A 388 -11.76 1.84 41.94
CA ASP A 388 -12.03 3.28 41.91
C ASP A 388 -12.26 3.78 40.47
N ILE A 389 -11.44 3.32 39.51
CA ILE A 389 -11.61 3.63 38.08
C ILE A 389 -12.93 3.08 37.54
N VAL A 390 -13.31 1.84 37.88
CA VAL A 390 -14.60 1.26 37.45
C VAL A 390 -15.79 2.02 38.05
N ASN A 391 -15.70 2.45 39.32
CA ASN A 391 -16.74 3.25 39.96
C ASN A 391 -16.90 4.61 39.29
N TRP A 392 -15.78 5.26 38.95
CA TRP A 392 -15.78 6.49 38.18
C TRP A 392 -16.39 6.29 36.79
N LEU A 393 -15.97 5.25 36.05
CA LEU A 393 -16.47 4.95 34.70
C LEU A 393 -17.97 4.66 34.68
N ASN A 394 -18.49 3.90 35.66
CA ASN A 394 -19.93 3.67 35.83
C ASN A 394 -20.71 4.95 36.18
N SER A 395 -20.07 5.88 36.90
CA SER A 395 -20.68 7.17 37.23
C SER A 395 -20.70 8.11 36.02
N SER A 396 -19.66 8.10 35.19
CA SER A 396 -19.52 8.94 33.99
C SER A 396 -20.30 8.43 32.77
N SER A 397 -20.60 7.13 32.71
CA SER A 397 -21.36 6.51 31.61
C SER A 397 -22.89 6.57 31.76
N GLY A 398 -23.40 7.25 32.80
CA GLY A 398 -24.84 7.46 32.98
C GLY A 398 -25.62 6.24 33.47
N ILE A 399 -24.96 5.20 34.00
CA ILE A 399 -25.64 4.03 34.60
C ILE A 399 -26.41 4.43 35.88
N LYS A 400 -26.10 5.60 36.46
CA LYS A 400 -26.93 6.27 37.48
C LYS A 400 -27.55 7.54 36.90
N LEU A 401 -28.87 7.71 37.08
CA LEU A 401 -29.72 8.76 36.49
C LEU A 401 -29.37 10.22 36.86
N GLU A 402 -28.35 10.49 37.67
CA GLU A 402 -28.03 11.83 38.17
C GLU A 402 -26.75 12.38 37.54
N HIS A 403 -26.92 13.10 36.42
CA HIS A 403 -25.93 13.92 35.66
C HIS A 403 -25.49 13.38 34.29
N ASN A 404 -26.38 13.45 33.30
CA ASN A 404 -26.08 13.31 31.85
C ASN A 404 -25.22 14.46 31.25
N LEU A 405 -24.42 15.19 32.04
CA LEU A 405 -23.70 16.41 31.63
C LEU A 405 -22.18 16.37 31.87
N GLN A 406 -21.59 15.21 32.17
CA GLN A 406 -20.14 15.08 32.41
C GLN A 406 -19.29 14.78 31.16
N ASN A 407 -19.88 14.69 29.97
CA ASN A 407 -19.14 14.45 28.71
C ASN A 407 -18.06 15.53 28.45
N ASN A 408 -18.28 16.78 28.89
CA ASN A 408 -17.29 17.86 28.73
C ASN A 408 -16.04 17.70 29.62
N GLY A 409 -16.14 16.94 30.71
CA GLY A 409 -15.00 16.66 31.58
C GLY A 409 -14.07 15.62 30.97
N LEU A 410 -14.62 14.53 30.44
CA LEU A 410 -13.82 13.42 29.89
C LEU A 410 -12.97 13.85 28.68
N LEU A 411 -13.56 14.59 27.74
CA LEU A 411 -12.90 14.97 26.48
C LEU A 411 -11.81 16.04 26.65
N ASN A 412 -11.83 16.79 27.75
CA ASN A 412 -10.93 17.93 27.97
C ASN A 412 -9.90 17.69 29.09
N THR A 413 -10.01 16.57 29.83
CA THR A 413 -9.13 16.25 30.96
C THR A 413 -8.37 14.95 30.76
N LEU A 414 -7.28 14.78 31.51
CA LEU A 414 -6.47 13.56 31.56
C LEU A 414 -7.24 12.31 32.04
N SER A 415 -8.48 12.45 32.49
CA SER A 415 -9.34 11.33 32.88
C SER A 415 -9.60 10.32 31.75
N GLN A 416 -9.51 10.73 30.48
CA GLN A 416 -9.58 9.79 29.35
C GLN A 416 -8.41 8.78 29.30
N HIS A 417 -7.28 9.06 29.95
CA HIS A 417 -6.13 8.16 29.92
C HIS A 417 -6.22 6.98 30.89
N TYR A 418 -7.26 6.91 31.73
CA TYR A 418 -7.52 5.70 32.53
C TYR A 418 -7.74 4.45 31.65
N PHE A 419 -8.20 4.62 30.40
CA PHE A 419 -8.28 3.52 29.43
C PHE A 419 -6.90 2.94 29.08
N LEU A 420 -5.84 3.74 29.05
CA LEU A 420 -4.46 3.27 28.83
C LEU A 420 -3.95 2.41 29.99
N PHE A 421 -4.43 2.66 31.21
CA PHE A 421 -4.08 1.83 32.38
C PHE A 421 -4.72 0.44 32.25
N PHE A 422 -5.96 0.35 31.78
CA PHE A 422 -6.58 -0.93 31.43
C PHE A 422 -5.84 -1.63 30.30
N GLY A 423 -5.42 -0.89 29.27
CA GLY A 423 -4.60 -1.41 28.18
C GLY A 423 -3.33 -2.08 28.67
N THR A 424 -2.53 -1.35 29.46
CA THR A 424 -1.27 -1.85 30.04
C THR A 424 -1.49 -3.10 30.90
N LEU A 425 -2.56 -3.14 31.69
CA LEU A 425 -2.92 -4.32 32.50
C LEU A 425 -3.40 -5.50 31.65
N SER A 426 -4.07 -5.25 30.52
CA SER A 426 -4.61 -6.29 29.65
C SER A 426 -3.54 -7.08 28.89
N CYS A 427 -2.36 -6.49 28.66
CA CYS A 427 -1.22 -7.17 28.03
C CYS A 427 -0.69 -8.35 28.87
N HIS A 428 -0.89 -8.32 30.19
CA HIS A 428 -0.32 -9.29 31.13
C HIS A 428 -1.36 -10.34 31.55
N PRO A 429 -1.04 -11.66 31.54
CA PRO A 429 -1.99 -12.71 31.95
C PRO A 429 -2.54 -12.55 33.37
N HIS A 430 -1.71 -12.09 34.31
CA HIS A 430 -2.14 -11.82 35.69
C HIS A 430 -3.02 -10.56 35.78
N GLY A 431 -2.77 -9.58 34.91
CA GLY A 431 -3.56 -8.34 34.83
C GLY A 431 -4.96 -8.62 34.32
N VAL A 432 -5.12 -9.47 33.29
CA VAL A 432 -6.44 -9.91 32.81
C VAL A 432 -7.28 -10.54 33.93
N LYS A 433 -6.69 -11.39 34.77
CA LYS A 433 -7.38 -11.97 35.95
C LYS A 433 -7.82 -10.91 36.96
N MET A 434 -6.99 -9.88 37.18
CA MET A 434 -7.32 -8.76 38.07
C MET A 434 -8.47 -7.91 37.49
N LEU A 435 -8.45 -7.63 36.19
CA LEU A 435 -9.52 -6.90 35.48
C LEU A 435 -10.84 -7.66 35.53
N GLU A 436 -10.80 -9.00 35.39
CA GLU A 436 -11.96 -9.88 35.53
C GLU A 436 -12.52 -9.87 36.97
N LYS A 437 -11.64 -10.00 37.98
CA LYS A 437 -12.03 -9.91 39.40
C LYS A 437 -12.72 -8.59 39.75
N CYS A 438 -12.34 -7.50 39.09
CA CYS A 438 -12.92 -6.17 39.30
C CYS A 438 -14.11 -5.85 38.39
N ASN A 439 -14.63 -6.82 37.62
CA ASN A 439 -15.75 -6.66 36.67
C ASN A 439 -15.53 -5.56 35.60
N VAL A 440 -14.27 -5.31 35.21
CA VAL A 440 -13.94 -4.29 34.19
C VAL A 440 -14.54 -4.65 32.84
N PHE A 441 -14.39 -5.91 32.39
CA PHE A 441 -14.93 -6.36 31.10
C PHE A 441 -16.46 -6.26 31.03
N GLN A 442 -17.17 -6.54 32.14
CA GLN A 442 -18.62 -6.38 32.20
C GLN A 442 -19.03 -4.90 32.11
N CYS A 443 -18.29 -4.01 32.77
CA CYS A 443 -18.49 -2.57 32.65
C CYS A 443 -18.34 -2.12 31.18
N LEU A 444 -17.24 -2.50 30.52
CA LEU A 444 -16.99 -2.18 29.10
C LEU A 444 -18.07 -2.76 28.17
N LEU A 445 -18.55 -4.00 28.40
CA LEU A 445 -19.64 -4.60 27.61
C LEU A 445 -20.97 -3.85 27.74
N ASN A 446 -21.24 -3.26 28.91
CA ASN A 446 -22.41 -2.42 29.14
C ASN A 446 -22.25 -1.09 28.40
N LEU A 447 -21.05 -0.48 28.41
CA LEU A 447 -20.76 0.73 27.62
C LEU A 447 -20.96 0.53 26.12
N CYS A 448 -20.58 -0.63 25.59
CA CYS A 448 -20.78 -1.01 24.19
C CYS A 448 -22.24 -1.04 23.75
N SER A 449 -23.20 -1.04 24.69
CA SER A 449 -24.63 -1.07 24.40
C SER A 449 -25.26 0.33 24.39
N LEU A 450 -24.51 1.37 24.77
CA LEU A 450 -24.97 2.75 24.79
C LEU A 450 -24.72 3.41 23.43
N LYS A 451 -25.80 3.86 22.76
CA LYS A 451 -25.74 4.47 21.41
C LYS A 451 -25.27 5.93 21.36
N ASN A 452 -25.01 6.57 22.51
CA ASN A 452 -24.80 8.02 22.59
C ASN A 452 -23.35 8.42 22.95
N GLN A 453 -22.39 7.49 22.91
CA GLN A 453 -21.03 7.70 23.44
C GLN A 453 -19.91 7.06 22.59
N ASP A 454 -19.81 7.44 21.32
CA ASP A 454 -18.86 6.85 20.36
C ASP A 454 -17.38 7.06 20.78
N HIS A 455 -17.08 8.19 21.41
CA HIS A 455 -15.73 8.50 21.94
C HIS A 455 -15.25 7.47 22.98
N LEU A 456 -16.14 6.96 23.83
CA LEU A 456 -15.81 5.93 24.83
C LEU A 456 -15.57 4.56 24.17
N LEU A 457 -16.27 4.28 23.07
CA LEU A 457 -16.01 3.09 22.25
C LEU A 457 -14.65 3.20 21.56
N LYS A 458 -14.33 4.36 20.95
CA LYS A 458 -13.01 4.64 20.35
C LYS A 458 -11.88 4.42 21.36
N LEU A 459 -12.00 4.97 22.57
CA LEU A 459 -11.01 4.80 23.64
C LEU A 459 -10.89 3.33 24.12
N THR A 460 -12.00 2.61 24.21
CA THR A 460 -11.99 1.20 24.65
C THR A 460 -11.33 0.32 23.60
N VAL A 461 -11.69 0.50 22.32
CA VAL A 461 -11.17 -0.31 21.21
C VAL A 461 -9.68 -0.11 21.01
N SER A 462 -9.20 1.14 21.09
CA SER A 462 -7.79 1.45 20.86
C SER A 462 -6.86 1.07 22.02
N SER A 463 -7.40 0.86 23.22
CA SER A 463 -6.57 0.68 24.42
C SER A 463 -6.38 -0.78 24.83
N LEU A 464 -7.36 -1.66 24.61
CA LEU A 464 -7.27 -3.06 25.03
C LEU A 464 -6.31 -3.87 24.16
N ASP A 465 -5.60 -4.82 24.78
CA ASP A 465 -4.81 -5.82 24.06
C ASP A 465 -5.69 -6.98 23.55
N TYR A 466 -5.49 -7.35 22.28
CA TYR A 466 -6.19 -8.44 21.60
C TYR A 466 -5.27 -9.61 21.23
N SER A 467 -4.02 -9.60 21.69
CA SER A 467 -3.02 -10.62 21.38
C SER A 467 -3.45 -12.03 21.82
N ARG A 468 -4.25 -12.14 22.89
CA ARG A 468 -4.73 -13.41 23.47
C ARG A 468 -6.23 -13.61 23.27
N ASP A 469 -6.65 -14.86 23.13
CA ASP A 469 -8.07 -15.22 23.18
C ASP A 469 -8.66 -14.99 24.59
N GLY A 470 -9.79 -14.28 24.66
CA GLY A 470 -10.45 -13.93 25.92
C GLY A 470 -11.56 -12.90 25.76
N LEU A 471 -12.05 -12.36 26.89
CA LEU A 471 -13.16 -11.41 26.96
C LEU A 471 -12.90 -10.10 26.18
N ALA A 472 -11.64 -9.71 25.98
CA ALA A 472 -11.27 -8.55 25.17
C ALA A 472 -11.69 -8.72 23.69
N ARG A 473 -11.48 -9.91 23.09
CA ARG A 473 -11.94 -10.21 21.71
C ARG A 473 -13.46 -10.28 21.61
N VAL A 474 -14.14 -10.71 22.67
CA VAL A 474 -15.62 -10.72 22.74
C VAL A 474 -16.17 -9.30 22.71
N ILE A 475 -15.56 -8.37 23.48
CA ILE A 475 -15.91 -6.94 23.44
C ILE A 475 -15.70 -6.38 22.03
N LEU A 476 -14.53 -6.64 21.42
CA LEU A 476 -14.24 -6.19 20.06
C LEU A 476 -15.26 -6.72 19.05
N SER A 477 -15.56 -8.01 19.07
CA SER A 477 -16.56 -8.63 18.19
C SER A 477 -17.96 -8.04 18.42
N LYS A 478 -18.32 -7.72 19.66
CA LYS A 478 -19.60 -7.06 19.96
C LYS A 478 -19.66 -5.65 19.38
N ILE A 479 -18.58 -4.86 19.49
CA ILE A 479 -18.50 -3.52 18.91
C ILE A 479 -18.59 -3.58 17.37
N LEU A 480 -17.86 -4.52 16.74
CA LEU A 480 -17.88 -4.71 15.29
C LEU A 480 -19.26 -5.14 14.75
N THR A 481 -20.02 -5.90 15.54
CA THR A 481 -21.34 -6.42 15.13
C THR A 481 -22.51 -5.52 15.53
N ALA A 482 -22.36 -4.70 16.57
CA ALA A 482 -23.45 -3.90 17.15
C ALA A 482 -23.47 -2.42 16.69
N ALA A 483 -22.36 -1.89 16.18
CA ALA A 483 -22.32 -0.51 15.70
C ALA A 483 -22.91 -0.40 14.29
N THR A 484 -24.17 0.01 14.20
CA THR A 484 -24.92 0.30 12.96
C THR A 484 -24.61 1.69 12.40
N ASP A 485 -24.45 1.79 11.07
CA ASP A 485 -24.79 2.92 10.19
C ASP A 485 -23.97 4.23 10.13
N GLU A 486 -22.73 4.30 10.64
CA GLU A 486 -21.80 5.37 10.20
C GLU A 486 -20.65 4.79 9.37
N GLY A 487 -20.80 4.89 8.04
CA GLY A 487 -19.89 4.31 7.03
C GLY A 487 -18.45 4.83 7.03
N GLU A 488 -18.08 5.77 7.90
CA GLU A 488 -16.70 6.22 8.10
C GLU A 488 -16.01 5.56 9.30
N GLU A 489 -16.77 4.96 10.23
CA GLU A 489 -16.22 4.26 11.39
C GLU A 489 -15.66 2.86 11.05
N GLU A 490 -16.03 2.29 9.90
CA GLU A 490 -15.57 0.97 9.48
C GLU A 490 -14.09 0.99 9.07
N GLU A 491 -13.59 2.10 8.51
CA GLU A 491 -12.17 2.28 8.21
C GLU A 491 -11.33 2.46 9.49
N THR A 492 -11.81 3.21 10.48
CA THR A 492 -11.12 3.37 11.78
C THR A 492 -11.08 2.03 12.54
N LYS A 493 -12.18 1.27 12.53
CA LYS A 493 -12.28 -0.06 13.17
C LYS A 493 -11.42 -1.13 12.50
N GLN A 494 -11.28 -1.11 11.17
CA GLN A 494 -10.45 -2.08 10.43
C GLN A 494 -8.94 -1.74 10.46
N ASN A 495 -8.56 -0.47 10.62
CA ASN A 495 -7.16 -0.05 10.63
C ASN A 495 -6.46 -0.23 11.99
N ILE A 496 -7.17 -0.11 13.12
CA ILE A 496 -6.64 -0.48 14.46
C ILE A 496 -6.23 -1.96 14.52
N PHE A 497 -6.92 -2.83 13.75
CA PHE A 497 -6.62 -4.26 13.66
C PHE A 497 -5.30 -4.58 12.94
N ASN A 498 -4.77 -3.65 12.14
CA ASN A 498 -3.61 -3.92 11.28
C ASN A 498 -2.27 -3.44 11.86
N SER A 499 -2.26 -2.66 12.94
CA SER A 499 -1.04 -2.11 13.54
C SER A 499 -0.44 -2.96 14.67
N ASP A 500 -1.24 -3.74 15.41
CA ASP A 500 -0.74 -4.46 16.61
C ASP A 500 -1.08 -5.96 16.67
N ALA A 501 -1.75 -6.52 15.66
CA ALA A 501 -2.05 -7.95 15.65
C ALA A 501 -1.01 -8.73 14.83
N GLY A 502 -0.06 -9.35 15.53
CA GLY A 502 0.46 -10.64 15.11
C GLY A 502 -0.72 -11.58 14.87
N LYS A 503 -1.07 -11.78 13.59
CA LYS A 503 -2.10 -12.68 13.05
C LYS A 503 -3.27 -13.00 14.00
N PRO A 504 -4.44 -12.37 13.83
CA PRO A 504 -5.67 -13.11 14.04
C PRO A 504 -5.82 -14.13 12.90
N PRO A 505 -6.42 -15.31 13.14
CA PRO A 505 -6.86 -16.16 12.05
C PRO A 505 -7.99 -15.40 11.36
N CYS A 506 -7.63 -14.60 10.35
CA CYS A 506 -8.58 -14.11 9.38
C CYS A 506 -9.20 -15.38 8.79
N SER A 507 -10.45 -15.66 9.10
CA SER A 507 -11.23 -16.66 8.39
C SER A 507 -11.48 -16.11 6.98
N ILE A 508 -10.40 -16.06 6.18
CA ILE A 508 -10.51 -16.19 4.75
C ILE A 508 -11.19 -17.55 4.61
N THR A 509 -12.42 -17.55 4.10
CA THR A 509 -13.06 -18.75 3.56
C THR A 509 -12.07 -19.33 2.56
N SER A 510 -11.27 -20.29 3.03
CA SER A 510 -10.15 -20.86 2.30
C SER A 510 -10.37 -22.35 2.32
N LEU A 511 -10.36 -22.97 1.15
CA LEU A 511 -10.53 -24.40 1.06
C LEU A 511 -9.21 -25.08 1.38
N LYS A 512 -9.20 -25.91 2.41
CA LYS A 512 -8.02 -26.72 2.73
C LYS A 512 -7.95 -27.91 1.77
N CYS A 513 -6.87 -28.00 1.00
CA CYS A 513 -6.68 -28.97 -0.07
C CYS A 513 -5.50 -29.90 0.23
N LEU A 514 -5.64 -31.18 -0.14
CA LEU A 514 -4.60 -32.19 -0.07
C LEU A 514 -4.44 -32.84 -1.45
N TYR A 515 -3.20 -32.97 -1.93
CA TYR A 515 -2.86 -33.71 -3.14
C TYR A 515 -1.81 -34.79 -2.82
N THR A 516 -1.97 -35.99 -3.37
CA THR A 516 -0.96 -37.04 -3.28
C THR A 516 -1.00 -38.02 -4.46
N ASN A 517 0.17 -38.47 -4.91
CA ASN A 517 0.28 -39.64 -5.77
C ASN A 517 0.39 -40.89 -4.86
N ALA A 518 -0.67 -41.69 -4.84
CA ALA A 518 -0.81 -42.78 -3.89
C ALA A 518 -0.05 -44.05 -4.29
N ARG A 519 0.21 -44.27 -5.59
CA ARG A 519 0.75 -45.53 -6.14
C ARG A 519 0.06 -46.77 -5.55
N SER A 520 -1.24 -46.89 -5.77
CA SER A 520 -2.17 -47.81 -5.10
C SER A 520 -2.71 -47.27 -3.78
N THR A 521 -4.02 -47.01 -3.74
CA THR A 521 -4.75 -46.60 -2.53
C THR A 521 -5.24 -47.79 -1.69
N GLY A 522 -5.31 -49.01 -2.24
CA GLY A 522 -5.98 -50.15 -1.60
C GLY A 522 -5.51 -50.51 -0.19
N ASN A 523 -4.21 -50.41 0.12
CA ASN A 523 -3.65 -50.67 1.45
C ASN A 523 -3.41 -49.41 2.29
N LYS A 524 -3.83 -48.23 1.78
CA LYS A 524 -3.59 -46.91 2.37
C LYS A 524 -4.90 -46.15 2.66
N GLN A 525 -6.03 -46.76 2.37
CA GLN A 525 -7.35 -46.13 2.49
C GLN A 525 -7.66 -45.69 3.93
N GLU A 526 -7.43 -46.57 4.92
CA GLU A 526 -7.63 -46.22 6.34
C GLU A 526 -6.70 -45.07 6.79
N GLU A 527 -5.45 -45.09 6.34
CA GLU A 527 -4.47 -44.03 6.64
C GLU A 527 -4.88 -42.69 6.02
N LEU A 528 -5.37 -42.73 4.77
CA LEU A 528 -5.89 -41.59 4.05
C LEU A 528 -7.11 -41.01 4.77
N GLU A 529 -8.06 -41.84 5.19
CA GLU A 529 -9.26 -41.41 5.92
C GLU A 529 -8.91 -40.73 7.25
N ILE A 530 -8.00 -41.32 8.02
CA ILE A 530 -7.50 -40.73 9.27
C ILE A 530 -6.80 -39.38 8.99
N CYS A 531 -5.97 -39.32 7.95
CA CYS A 531 -5.29 -38.08 7.56
C CYS A 531 -6.29 -36.98 7.18
N VAL A 532 -7.26 -37.31 6.33
CA VAL A 532 -8.27 -36.37 5.84
C VAL A 532 -9.19 -35.87 6.96
N GLN A 533 -9.64 -36.76 7.85
CA GLN A 533 -10.52 -36.41 8.98
C GLN A 533 -9.80 -35.64 10.09
N SER A 534 -8.60 -36.06 10.49
CA SER A 534 -7.83 -35.39 11.56
C SER A 534 -7.46 -33.95 11.21
N GLN A 535 -7.21 -33.70 9.93
CA GLN A 535 -6.78 -32.42 9.41
C GLN A 535 -7.90 -31.59 8.78
N SER A 536 -9.13 -32.12 8.75
CA SER A 536 -10.33 -31.51 8.17
C SER A 536 -10.10 -30.88 6.79
N HIS A 537 -9.57 -31.68 5.85
CA HIS A 537 -9.46 -31.25 4.45
C HIS A 537 -10.86 -31.08 3.83
N GLU A 538 -10.97 -30.28 2.77
CA GLU A 538 -12.25 -30.06 2.08
C GLU A 538 -12.22 -30.56 0.63
N LEU A 539 -11.03 -30.54 0.02
CA LEU A 539 -10.75 -31.11 -1.28
C LEU A 539 -9.54 -32.05 -1.18
N VAL A 540 -9.67 -33.28 -1.68
CA VAL A 540 -8.58 -34.27 -1.68
C VAL A 540 -8.42 -34.84 -3.08
N ALA A 541 -7.29 -34.55 -3.72
CA ALA A 541 -6.96 -35.03 -5.06
C ALA A 541 -5.93 -36.16 -5.00
N ILE A 542 -6.17 -37.24 -5.75
CA ILE A 542 -5.32 -38.43 -5.74
C ILE A 542 -5.04 -38.86 -7.17
N THR A 543 -3.77 -39.11 -7.46
CA THR A 543 -3.31 -39.76 -8.70
C THR A 543 -2.79 -41.17 -8.39
N GLU A 544 -2.81 -42.05 -9.39
CA GLU A 544 -2.46 -43.47 -9.26
C GLU A 544 -3.29 -44.22 -8.20
N THR A 545 -4.62 -44.10 -8.28
CA THR A 545 -5.55 -44.82 -7.39
C THR A 545 -5.49 -46.34 -7.58
N TRP A 546 -5.33 -46.79 -8.83
CA TRP A 546 -5.32 -48.20 -9.25
C TRP A 546 -6.63 -48.95 -8.92
N TRP A 547 -7.74 -48.24 -8.85
CA TRP A 547 -9.05 -48.87 -8.68
C TRP A 547 -9.58 -49.49 -9.98
N ASP A 548 -10.47 -50.47 -9.81
CA ASP A 548 -11.30 -51.06 -10.85
C ASP A 548 -12.77 -51.16 -10.36
N SER A 549 -13.67 -51.71 -11.19
CA SER A 549 -15.09 -51.89 -10.88
C SER A 549 -15.40 -52.82 -9.70
N SER A 550 -14.40 -53.44 -9.06
CA SER A 550 -14.55 -54.28 -7.86
C SER A 550 -14.26 -53.55 -6.55
N HIS A 551 -13.78 -52.29 -6.61
CA HIS A 551 -13.32 -51.51 -5.45
C HIS A 551 -14.35 -50.49 -4.92
N ASP A 552 -15.61 -50.52 -5.39
CA ASP A 552 -16.60 -49.47 -5.13
C ASP A 552 -16.98 -49.28 -3.64
N TRP A 553 -16.91 -50.32 -2.82
CA TRP A 553 -17.26 -50.25 -1.39
C TRP A 553 -16.15 -49.69 -0.50
N ASN A 554 -14.89 -49.75 -0.94
CA ASN A 554 -13.72 -49.28 -0.20
C ASN A 554 -13.28 -47.86 -0.61
N ALA A 555 -13.82 -47.32 -1.70
CA ALA A 555 -13.43 -46.01 -2.20
C ALA A 555 -14.24 -44.86 -1.60
N VAL A 556 -15.39 -45.12 -0.99
CA VAL A 556 -16.28 -44.08 -0.45
C VAL A 556 -15.79 -43.67 0.94
N MET A 557 -15.58 -42.36 1.12
CA MET A 557 -15.21 -41.76 2.40
C MET A 557 -16.41 -41.00 2.98
N ASP A 558 -16.77 -41.27 4.23
CA ASP A 558 -17.93 -40.62 4.89
C ASP A 558 -17.80 -39.09 4.88
N GLY A 559 -18.84 -38.40 4.40
CA GLY A 559 -18.91 -36.94 4.33
C GLY A 559 -18.25 -36.31 3.09
N TYR A 560 -17.85 -37.12 2.09
CA TYR A 560 -17.29 -36.67 0.82
C TYR A 560 -18.00 -37.26 -0.40
N VAL A 561 -18.18 -36.42 -1.41
CA VAL A 561 -18.56 -36.80 -2.77
C VAL A 561 -17.29 -37.20 -3.55
N LEU A 562 -17.30 -38.40 -4.13
CA LEU A 562 -16.19 -38.94 -4.91
C LEU A 562 -16.42 -38.75 -6.42
N PHE A 563 -15.50 -38.06 -7.07
CA PHE A 563 -15.33 -38.06 -8.52
C PHE A 563 -14.12 -38.92 -8.86
N ARG A 564 -14.27 -39.93 -9.72
CA ARG A 564 -13.17 -40.84 -10.10
C ARG A 564 -13.17 -41.16 -11.58
N LYS A 565 -11.98 -41.41 -12.10
CA LYS A 565 -11.75 -41.92 -13.45
C LYS A 565 -10.71 -43.02 -13.38
N ASP A 566 -11.17 -44.24 -13.58
CA ASP A 566 -10.34 -45.43 -13.47
C ASP A 566 -9.77 -45.82 -14.84
N ARG A 567 -8.67 -46.59 -14.80
CA ARG A 567 -8.04 -47.14 -16.00
C ARG A 567 -8.31 -48.65 -16.10
N PRO A 568 -9.33 -49.10 -16.87
CA PRO A 568 -9.77 -50.50 -16.84
C PRO A 568 -8.81 -51.50 -17.51
N ALA A 569 -7.91 -51.03 -18.39
CA ALA A 569 -7.14 -51.90 -19.28
C ALA A 569 -5.75 -52.33 -18.75
N ARG A 570 -5.24 -51.71 -17.68
CA ARG A 570 -3.88 -51.96 -17.16
C ARG A 570 -3.82 -51.73 -15.65
N ARG A 571 -2.97 -52.49 -14.96
CA ARG A 571 -2.61 -52.22 -13.56
C ARG A 571 -1.76 -50.95 -13.50
N GLY A 572 -2.26 -49.91 -12.83
CA GLY A 572 -1.60 -48.62 -12.72
C GLY A 572 -2.37 -47.49 -13.41
N GLY A 573 -2.31 -46.29 -12.83
CA GLY A 573 -3.06 -45.11 -13.28
C GLY A 573 -4.36 -44.88 -12.51
N GLY A 574 -5.16 -43.95 -13.01
CA GLY A 574 -6.43 -43.52 -12.43
C GLY A 574 -6.27 -42.25 -11.59
N VAL A 575 -7.33 -41.43 -11.58
CA VAL A 575 -7.41 -40.18 -10.83
C VAL A 575 -8.71 -40.13 -10.03
N ALA A 576 -8.65 -39.51 -8.85
CA ALA A 576 -9.80 -39.27 -8.01
C ALA A 576 -9.75 -37.90 -7.35
N LEU A 577 -10.94 -37.33 -7.10
CA LEU A 577 -11.15 -36.10 -6.39
C LEU A 577 -12.29 -36.30 -5.39
N TYR A 578 -11.98 -36.18 -4.10
CA TYR A 578 -12.97 -36.14 -3.03
C TYR A 578 -13.29 -34.68 -2.71
N VAL A 579 -14.59 -34.37 -2.66
CA VAL A 579 -15.12 -33.05 -2.32
C VAL A 579 -16.05 -33.19 -1.13
N ARG A 580 -15.84 -32.41 -0.06
CA ARG A 580 -16.69 -32.47 1.13
C ARG A 580 -18.16 -32.17 0.76
N GLU A 581 -19.11 -32.96 1.27
CA GLU A 581 -20.54 -32.88 0.92
C GLU A 581 -21.18 -31.49 1.15
N GLN A 582 -20.58 -30.68 2.01
CA GLN A 582 -21.02 -29.31 2.31
C GLN A 582 -20.70 -28.31 1.18
N LEU A 583 -19.87 -28.70 0.21
CA LEU A 583 -19.52 -27.88 -0.95
C LEU A 583 -20.37 -28.28 -2.16
N GLU A 584 -21.10 -27.31 -2.71
CA GLU A 584 -21.78 -27.50 -3.99
C GLU A 584 -20.74 -27.61 -5.12
N CYS A 585 -20.79 -28.74 -5.82
CA CYS A 585 -19.83 -29.08 -6.87
C CYS A 585 -20.52 -29.74 -8.07
N ILE A 586 -20.05 -29.41 -9.27
CA ILE A 586 -20.59 -29.85 -10.56
C ILE A 586 -19.46 -30.45 -11.38
N ASP A 587 -19.65 -31.67 -11.87
CA ASP A 587 -18.73 -32.34 -12.80
C ASP A 587 -18.66 -31.58 -14.14
N LEU A 588 -17.44 -31.27 -14.62
CA LEU A 588 -17.21 -30.51 -15.84
C LEU A 588 -16.62 -31.38 -16.95
N ARG A 589 -17.27 -31.36 -18.11
CA ARG A 589 -16.79 -32.01 -19.34
C ARG A 589 -16.16 -30.99 -20.28
N LEU A 590 -14.82 -30.94 -20.30
CA LEU A 590 -14.05 -29.89 -20.98
C LEU A 590 -13.45 -30.31 -22.34
N GLY A 591 -13.78 -31.50 -22.87
CA GLY A 591 -13.23 -31.96 -24.16
C GLY A 591 -14.01 -33.08 -24.85
N VAL A 592 -13.61 -33.41 -26.10
CA VAL A 592 -14.30 -34.37 -26.98
C VAL A 592 -13.74 -35.81 -26.85
N ASP A 593 -12.50 -35.97 -26.38
CA ASP A 593 -11.81 -37.26 -26.22
C ASP A 593 -11.50 -37.57 -24.73
N GLU A 594 -12.54 -37.69 -23.90
CA GLU A 594 -12.36 -37.93 -22.47
C GLU A 594 -11.79 -39.31 -22.15
N GLU A 595 -12.01 -40.33 -22.97
CA GLU A 595 -11.67 -41.73 -22.60
C GLU A 595 -10.16 -42.02 -22.56
N ARG A 596 -9.33 -41.26 -23.29
CA ARG A 596 -7.88 -41.51 -23.41
C ARG A 596 -7.02 -40.81 -22.35
N MET A 597 -7.54 -39.76 -21.71
CA MET A 597 -6.79 -38.91 -20.77
C MET A 597 -7.19 -39.18 -19.33
N GLU A 598 -6.21 -39.26 -18.42
CA GLU A 598 -6.48 -39.40 -16.99
C GLU A 598 -6.63 -38.02 -16.33
N SER A 599 -7.68 -37.28 -16.74
CA SER A 599 -8.08 -35.98 -16.19
C SER A 599 -9.51 -35.98 -15.64
N LEU A 600 -9.73 -35.21 -14.57
CA LEU A 600 -11.02 -34.92 -13.94
C LEU A 600 -11.14 -33.42 -13.67
N TRP A 601 -12.34 -32.86 -13.86
CA TRP A 601 -12.60 -31.44 -13.68
C TRP A 601 -13.91 -31.23 -12.93
N VAL A 602 -13.89 -30.40 -11.90
CA VAL A 602 -15.07 -30.07 -11.11
C VAL A 602 -15.16 -28.56 -10.94
N ARG A 603 -16.36 -28.00 -11.12
CA ARG A 603 -16.68 -26.62 -10.72
C ARG A 603 -17.20 -26.63 -9.31
N THR A 604 -16.62 -25.81 -8.46
CA THR A 604 -17.09 -25.60 -7.10
C THR A 604 -17.73 -24.21 -7.03
N GLU A 605 -19.01 -24.14 -6.66
CA GLU A 605 -19.72 -22.87 -6.54
C GLU A 605 -19.22 -22.10 -5.30
N GLY A 606 -19.16 -20.78 -5.42
CA GLY A 606 -18.87 -19.90 -4.29
C GLY A 606 -20.16 -19.43 -3.62
N GLN A 607 -20.12 -19.25 -2.29
CA GLN A 607 -21.24 -18.62 -1.57
C GLN A 607 -21.43 -17.17 -2.08
N ALA A 608 -22.68 -16.68 -2.04
CA ALA A 608 -23.10 -15.39 -2.60
C ALA A 608 -22.02 -14.28 -2.48
N ASN A 609 -21.56 -13.76 -3.64
CA ASN A 609 -20.45 -12.82 -3.88
C ASN A 609 -19.02 -13.38 -4.03
N MET A 610 -18.78 -14.69 -3.90
CA MET A 610 -17.48 -15.32 -4.18
C MET A 610 -17.58 -16.08 -5.51
N GLY A 611 -16.77 -15.73 -6.52
CA GLY A 611 -16.86 -16.36 -7.84
C GLY A 611 -16.51 -17.85 -7.86
N ASP A 612 -17.01 -18.58 -8.85
CA ASP A 612 -16.79 -20.01 -9.04
C ASP A 612 -15.31 -20.36 -9.21
N THR A 613 -14.90 -21.52 -8.67
CA THR A 613 -13.55 -22.05 -8.84
C THR A 613 -13.58 -23.39 -9.56
N VAL A 614 -12.83 -23.49 -10.65
CA VAL A 614 -12.61 -24.76 -11.38
C VAL A 614 -11.40 -25.47 -10.80
N VAL A 615 -11.58 -26.73 -10.43
CA VAL A 615 -10.57 -27.60 -9.83
C VAL A 615 -10.36 -28.80 -10.75
N GLY A 616 -9.11 -29.03 -11.16
CA GLY A 616 -8.73 -30.14 -12.03
C GLY A 616 -7.71 -31.07 -11.39
N VAL A 617 -7.82 -32.36 -11.69
CA VAL A 617 -6.81 -33.38 -11.36
C VAL A 617 -6.33 -34.03 -12.64
N TYR A 618 -5.02 -34.17 -12.82
CA TYR A 618 -4.43 -34.77 -14.01
C TYR A 618 -3.30 -35.74 -13.65
N TYR A 619 -3.24 -36.86 -14.37
CA TYR A 619 -2.11 -37.78 -14.33
C TYR A 619 -1.59 -38.02 -15.74
N ARG A 620 -0.28 -37.78 -15.94
CA ARG A 620 0.42 -38.07 -17.19
C ARG A 620 1.33 -39.30 -17.00
N PRO A 621 1.01 -40.45 -17.61
CA PRO A 621 1.94 -41.58 -17.68
C PRO A 621 3.26 -41.20 -18.38
N PRO A 622 4.40 -41.80 -17.99
CA PRO A 622 5.71 -41.52 -18.60
C PRO A 622 5.77 -41.82 -20.09
N ASP A 623 4.97 -42.77 -20.57
CA ASP A 623 4.89 -43.28 -21.94
C ASP A 623 3.72 -42.68 -22.73
N GLN A 624 3.16 -41.54 -22.29
CA GLN A 624 2.02 -40.91 -22.97
C GLN A 624 2.37 -40.34 -24.35
N GLU A 625 1.47 -40.55 -25.31
CA GLU A 625 1.57 -40.05 -26.68
C GLU A 625 1.29 -38.54 -26.76
N GLU A 626 1.97 -37.84 -27.69
CA GLU A 626 1.86 -36.38 -27.86
C GLU A 626 0.44 -35.92 -28.25
N GLU A 627 -0.33 -36.76 -28.95
CA GLU A 627 -1.73 -36.48 -29.27
C GLU A 627 -2.62 -36.34 -28.01
N VAL A 628 -2.31 -37.13 -26.97
CA VAL A 628 -3.02 -37.11 -25.69
C VAL A 628 -2.60 -35.87 -24.88
N ASP A 629 -1.33 -35.47 -24.96
CA ASP A 629 -0.83 -34.21 -24.38
C ASP A 629 -1.54 -32.99 -25.00
N GLU A 630 -1.67 -32.93 -26.33
CA GLU A 630 -2.38 -31.83 -27.02
C GLU A 630 -3.89 -31.82 -26.71
N ALA A 631 -4.49 -32.98 -26.49
CA ALA A 631 -5.87 -33.05 -26.04
C ALA A 631 -6.04 -32.44 -24.63
N PHE A 632 -5.07 -32.64 -23.73
CA PHE A 632 -5.08 -32.02 -22.41
C PHE A 632 -4.86 -30.50 -22.49
N TYR A 633 -3.97 -30.02 -23.36
CA TYR A 633 -3.75 -28.59 -23.55
C TYR A 633 -5.00 -27.85 -24.02
N ARG A 634 -5.83 -28.48 -24.87
CA ARG A 634 -7.14 -27.94 -25.25
C ARG A 634 -8.11 -27.86 -24.08
N GLN A 635 -8.13 -28.86 -23.18
CA GLN A 635 -8.94 -28.80 -21.95
C GLN A 635 -8.46 -27.66 -21.04
N LEU A 636 -7.13 -27.53 -20.91
CA LEU A 636 -6.51 -26.49 -20.10
C LEU A 636 -6.81 -25.08 -20.63
N GLU A 637 -6.85 -24.90 -21.94
CA GLU A 637 -7.24 -23.64 -22.60
C GLU A 637 -8.69 -23.26 -22.31
N VAL A 638 -9.62 -24.22 -22.29
CA VAL A 638 -11.01 -23.96 -21.92
C VAL A 638 -11.12 -23.67 -20.42
N ALA A 639 -10.39 -24.41 -19.59
CA ALA A 639 -10.40 -24.24 -18.13
C ALA A 639 -9.81 -22.88 -17.70
N SER A 640 -8.76 -22.40 -18.37
CA SER A 640 -8.04 -21.17 -18.03
C SER A 640 -8.86 -19.90 -18.21
N GLN A 641 -9.91 -19.96 -19.04
CA GLN A 641 -10.90 -18.88 -19.24
C GLN A 641 -11.81 -18.66 -18.01
N SER A 642 -11.80 -19.58 -17.05
CA SER A 642 -12.59 -19.46 -15.81
C SER A 642 -12.02 -18.39 -14.88
N GLN A 643 -12.87 -17.76 -14.06
CA GLN A 643 -12.45 -16.70 -13.14
C GLN A 643 -11.36 -17.12 -12.14
N ALA A 644 -11.39 -18.39 -11.73
CA ALA A 644 -10.39 -19.02 -10.87
C ALA A 644 -10.19 -20.47 -11.31
N LEU A 645 -8.95 -20.84 -11.62
CA LEU A 645 -8.53 -22.19 -12.00
C LEU A 645 -7.44 -22.68 -11.06
N VAL A 646 -7.58 -23.91 -10.56
CA VAL A 646 -6.51 -24.67 -9.91
C VAL A 646 -6.47 -26.07 -10.54
N VAL A 647 -5.34 -26.46 -11.13
CA VAL A 647 -5.12 -27.84 -11.59
C VAL A 647 -3.92 -28.43 -10.88
N MET A 648 -4.05 -29.68 -10.42
CA MET A 648 -3.03 -30.39 -9.65
C MET A 648 -2.85 -31.80 -10.17
N GLY A 649 -1.65 -32.36 -10.06
CA GLY A 649 -1.38 -33.64 -10.70
C GLY A 649 0.09 -34.02 -10.82
N ASP A 650 0.33 -35.26 -11.24
CA ASP A 650 1.65 -35.73 -11.66
C ASP A 650 1.77 -35.54 -13.17
N PHE A 651 2.51 -34.52 -13.57
CA PHE A 651 2.70 -34.16 -14.99
C PHE A 651 3.90 -34.87 -15.60
N HIS A 652 4.73 -35.56 -14.81
CA HIS A 652 5.85 -36.37 -15.28
C HIS A 652 6.82 -35.70 -16.27
N HIS A 653 7.25 -34.46 -16.00
CA HIS A 653 8.25 -33.72 -16.79
C HIS A 653 9.56 -33.47 -16.00
N PRO A 654 10.45 -34.48 -15.83
CA PRO A 654 11.64 -34.38 -14.98
C PRO A 654 12.73 -33.45 -15.50
N ASP A 655 12.72 -33.09 -16.78
CA ASP A 655 13.77 -32.30 -17.44
C ASP A 655 13.51 -30.79 -17.46
N ILE A 656 12.40 -30.34 -16.87
CA ILE A 656 12.06 -28.92 -16.77
C ILE A 656 12.91 -28.24 -15.69
N CYS A 657 13.59 -27.17 -16.09
CA CYS A 657 14.25 -26.25 -15.19
C CYS A 657 13.34 -25.05 -14.91
N TRP A 658 12.58 -25.12 -13.81
CA TRP A 658 11.65 -24.07 -13.40
C TRP A 658 12.33 -22.70 -13.14
N LYS A 659 13.58 -22.69 -12.64
CA LYS A 659 14.35 -21.44 -12.41
C LYS A 659 14.72 -20.72 -13.70
N GLY A 660 14.91 -21.45 -14.80
CA GLY A 660 15.33 -20.91 -16.09
C GLY A 660 14.24 -20.97 -17.16
N ASN A 661 13.01 -21.36 -16.81
CA ASN A 661 11.89 -21.66 -17.71
C ASN A 661 12.31 -22.40 -19.00
N THR A 662 13.11 -23.46 -18.88
CA THR A 662 13.68 -24.19 -20.02
C THR A 662 13.54 -25.69 -19.85
N ALA A 663 13.39 -26.42 -20.95
CA ALA A 663 13.32 -27.88 -20.97
C ALA A 663 14.14 -28.48 -22.12
N ARG A 664 14.64 -29.70 -21.94
CA ARG A 664 15.50 -30.37 -22.93
C ARG A 664 14.67 -31.06 -24.02
N HIS A 665 13.62 -31.77 -23.61
CA HIS A 665 12.74 -32.52 -24.49
C HIS A 665 11.68 -31.64 -25.16
N ALA A 666 11.27 -32.03 -26.37
CA ALA A 666 10.28 -31.28 -27.14
C ALA A 666 8.91 -31.23 -26.45
N GLN A 667 8.45 -32.35 -25.89
CA GLN A 667 7.19 -32.45 -25.13
C GLN A 667 7.18 -31.52 -23.92
N SER A 668 8.25 -31.52 -23.12
CA SER A 668 8.37 -30.63 -21.96
C SER A 668 8.44 -29.14 -22.34
N ARG A 669 9.06 -28.80 -23.48
CA ARG A 669 9.01 -27.43 -24.03
C ARG A 669 7.61 -27.05 -24.50
N ARG A 670 6.88 -27.99 -25.11
CA ARG A 670 5.50 -27.76 -25.54
C ARG A 670 4.57 -27.54 -24.34
N PHE A 671 4.77 -28.29 -23.25
CA PHE A 671 4.09 -28.08 -21.98
C PHE A 671 4.35 -26.69 -21.39
N LEU A 672 5.62 -26.25 -21.32
CA LEU A 672 5.96 -24.89 -20.86
C LEU A 672 5.32 -23.82 -21.74
N GLN A 673 5.34 -23.99 -23.07
CA GLN A 673 4.64 -23.08 -23.98
C GLN A 673 3.14 -23.03 -23.68
N SER A 674 2.50 -24.18 -23.42
CA SER A 674 1.08 -24.23 -23.07
C SER A 674 0.77 -23.55 -21.72
N ILE A 675 1.69 -23.60 -20.74
CA ILE A 675 1.55 -22.87 -19.47
C ILE A 675 1.62 -21.36 -19.72
N ASP A 676 2.61 -20.93 -20.50
CA ASP A 676 2.85 -19.51 -20.82
C ASP A 676 1.70 -18.92 -21.67
N ASP A 677 1.23 -19.66 -22.69
CA ASP A 677 0.12 -19.26 -23.56
C ASP A 677 -1.20 -19.09 -22.77
N ASN A 678 -1.37 -19.84 -21.68
CA ASN A 678 -2.54 -19.79 -20.79
C ASN A 678 -2.35 -18.95 -19.53
N PHE A 679 -1.22 -18.23 -19.40
CA PHE A 679 -0.88 -17.40 -18.24
C PHE A 679 -0.96 -18.14 -16.90
N LEU A 680 -0.57 -19.42 -16.87
CA LEU A 680 -0.61 -20.24 -15.66
C LEU A 680 0.69 -20.10 -14.86
N THR A 681 0.57 -20.07 -13.54
CA THR A 681 1.71 -20.05 -12.62
C THR A 681 1.79 -21.34 -11.84
N GLN A 682 2.98 -21.92 -11.77
CA GLN A 682 3.30 -23.08 -10.95
C GLN A 682 3.66 -22.63 -9.53
N VAL A 683 3.09 -23.27 -8.50
CA VAL A 683 3.20 -22.80 -7.10
C VAL A 683 3.98 -23.72 -6.15
N VAL A 684 4.41 -24.91 -6.59
CA VAL A 684 5.14 -25.86 -5.74
C VAL A 684 6.63 -25.58 -5.85
N GLU A 685 7.32 -25.23 -4.77
CA GLU A 685 8.76 -24.91 -4.83
C GLU A 685 9.65 -26.09 -4.42
N GLU A 686 9.11 -27.05 -3.68
CA GLU A 686 9.85 -28.18 -3.10
C GLU A 686 9.74 -29.45 -3.98
N PRO A 687 10.78 -30.30 -4.04
CA PRO A 687 10.73 -31.52 -4.84
C PRO A 687 9.78 -32.55 -4.24
N THR A 688 8.88 -33.10 -5.05
CA THR A 688 7.80 -33.99 -4.62
C THR A 688 8.13 -35.48 -4.73
N ARG A 689 9.20 -35.85 -5.46
CA ARG A 689 9.68 -37.23 -5.56
C ARG A 689 11.19 -37.31 -5.74
N ARG A 690 11.90 -37.90 -4.78
CA ARG A 690 13.36 -38.20 -4.85
C ARG A 690 14.22 -37.00 -5.32
N GLY A 691 13.87 -35.78 -4.91
CA GLY A 691 14.60 -34.57 -5.29
C GLY A 691 14.24 -33.97 -6.65
N VAL A 692 13.22 -34.51 -7.34
CA VAL A 692 12.67 -33.98 -8.60
C VAL A 692 11.24 -33.51 -8.37
N LEU A 693 10.87 -32.41 -9.02
CA LEU A 693 9.55 -31.80 -8.94
C LEU A 693 8.69 -32.30 -10.11
N LEU A 694 7.84 -33.28 -9.85
CA LEU A 694 6.95 -33.92 -10.85
C LEU A 694 5.49 -33.58 -10.61
N ASP A 695 5.09 -33.56 -9.35
CA ASP A 695 3.76 -33.16 -8.92
C ASP A 695 3.66 -31.63 -8.91
N LEU A 696 2.74 -31.09 -9.72
CA LEU A 696 2.56 -29.65 -9.90
C LEU A 696 1.19 -29.21 -9.40
N VAL A 697 1.12 -27.96 -8.96
CA VAL A 697 -0.13 -27.21 -8.80
C VAL A 697 0.01 -25.95 -9.64
N LEU A 698 -0.91 -25.76 -10.60
CA LEU A 698 -0.97 -24.63 -11.51
C LEU A 698 -2.22 -23.79 -11.24
N THR A 699 -2.10 -22.46 -11.34
CA THR A 699 -3.21 -21.51 -11.16
C THR A 699 -3.16 -20.41 -12.22
N ASN A 700 -4.32 -19.93 -12.69
CA ASN A 700 -4.41 -18.77 -13.59
C ASN A 700 -4.43 -17.43 -12.85
N LYS A 701 -4.43 -17.45 -11.52
CA LYS A 701 -4.49 -16.26 -10.67
C LYS A 701 -3.46 -16.34 -9.56
N GLU A 702 -2.55 -15.38 -9.56
CA GLU A 702 -1.53 -15.25 -8.52
C GLU A 702 -2.18 -14.90 -7.17
N GLY A 703 -1.76 -15.61 -6.11
CA GLY A 703 -2.34 -15.48 -4.77
C GLY A 703 -3.71 -16.15 -4.60
N LEU A 704 -4.19 -16.95 -5.57
CA LEU A 704 -5.35 -17.85 -5.39
C LEU A 704 -4.99 -19.06 -4.53
N VAL A 705 -3.78 -19.60 -4.70
CA VAL A 705 -3.25 -20.69 -3.89
C VAL A 705 -2.25 -20.13 -2.89
N GLY A 706 -2.40 -20.48 -1.61
CA GLY A 706 -1.52 -20.07 -0.51
C GLY A 706 -1.23 -21.22 0.46
N ASP A 707 -0.33 -20.98 1.40
CA ASP A 707 0.07 -21.95 2.44
C ASP A 707 0.48 -23.35 1.89
N VAL A 708 1.19 -23.38 0.76
CA VAL A 708 1.69 -24.63 0.16
C VAL A 708 2.75 -25.26 1.06
N LYS A 709 2.58 -26.53 1.41
CA LYS A 709 3.51 -27.35 2.18
C LYS A 709 3.69 -28.68 1.48
N VAL A 710 4.94 -29.06 1.26
CA VAL A 710 5.28 -30.41 0.78
C VAL A 710 5.86 -31.18 1.95
N GLY A 711 5.39 -32.40 2.17
CA GLY A 711 5.96 -33.27 3.18
C GLY A 711 5.01 -34.34 3.70
N GLY A 712 5.62 -35.37 4.28
CA GLY A 712 4.92 -36.60 4.64
C GLY A 712 4.63 -37.48 3.42
N SER A 713 4.52 -38.78 3.64
CA SER A 713 4.16 -39.75 2.60
C SER A 713 2.94 -40.53 3.04
N LEU A 714 2.02 -40.82 2.11
CA LEU A 714 0.93 -41.75 2.37
C LEU A 714 1.47 -43.18 2.32
N GLY A 715 1.56 -43.84 3.48
CA GLY A 715 2.21 -45.12 3.67
C GLY A 715 3.68 -45.10 3.21
N CYS A 716 4.11 -46.14 2.48
CA CYS A 716 5.44 -46.22 1.87
C CYS A 716 5.51 -45.63 0.46
N SER A 717 4.70 -44.61 0.12
CA SER A 717 4.86 -43.90 -1.16
C SER A 717 6.20 -43.19 -1.21
N ASP A 718 6.84 -43.15 -2.36
CA ASP A 718 8.04 -42.35 -2.63
C ASP A 718 7.69 -40.95 -3.20
N HIS A 719 6.39 -40.60 -3.23
CA HIS A 719 5.91 -39.24 -3.43
C HIS A 719 5.53 -38.62 -2.08
N GLU A 720 5.84 -37.33 -1.97
CA GLU A 720 5.44 -36.51 -0.83
C GLU A 720 4.05 -35.90 -1.06
N MET A 721 3.29 -35.74 0.02
CA MET A 721 1.98 -35.09 -0.02
C MET A 721 2.14 -33.58 -0.17
N VAL A 722 1.22 -32.94 -0.89
CA VAL A 722 1.16 -31.49 -1.07
C VAL A 722 -0.12 -30.97 -0.43
N GLU A 723 0.03 -30.25 0.67
CA GLU A 723 -1.06 -29.54 1.35
C GLU A 723 -1.05 -28.07 0.95
N PHE A 724 -2.21 -27.49 0.63
CA PHE A 724 -2.31 -26.07 0.31
C PHE A 724 -3.72 -25.53 0.58
N ARG A 725 -3.89 -24.22 0.46
CA ARG A 725 -5.19 -23.54 0.62
C ARG A 725 -5.58 -22.80 -0.65
N ILE A 726 -6.82 -22.98 -1.10
CA ILE A 726 -7.42 -22.15 -2.15
C ILE A 726 -8.14 -20.99 -1.46
N LEU A 727 -7.65 -19.77 -1.64
CA LEU A 727 -8.15 -18.56 -1.00
C LEU A 727 -9.37 -18.03 -1.77
N ARG A 728 -10.58 -18.23 -1.21
CA ARG A 728 -11.82 -17.68 -1.77
C ARG A 728 -12.10 -16.31 -1.15
N GLY A 729 -11.54 -15.28 -1.78
CA GLY A 729 -11.71 -13.88 -1.39
C GLY A 729 -10.96 -12.95 -2.35
N ARG A 730 -11.20 -11.63 -2.29
CA ARG A 730 -10.39 -10.64 -3.02
C ARG A 730 -8.96 -10.61 -2.46
N SER A 731 -8.15 -11.58 -2.85
CA SER A 731 -6.70 -11.52 -2.68
C SER A 731 -6.12 -10.59 -3.74
N ARG A 732 -5.45 -9.52 -3.29
CA ARG A 732 -4.58 -8.70 -4.15
C ARG A 732 -3.43 -9.60 -4.59
N ALA A 733 -3.29 -9.81 -5.89
CA ALA A 733 -2.12 -10.47 -6.47
C ALA A 733 -0.85 -9.81 -5.93
N ILE A 734 -0.10 -10.53 -5.10
CA ILE A 734 1.25 -10.15 -4.72
C ILE A 734 2.12 -10.68 -5.84
N SER A 735 2.42 -9.82 -6.80
CA SER A 735 3.38 -10.09 -7.86
C SER A 735 4.74 -10.44 -7.25
N ARG A 736 5.10 -11.73 -7.30
CA ARG A 736 6.48 -12.22 -7.09
C ARG A 736 7.20 -12.30 -8.43
N ILE A 737 7.18 -11.20 -9.20
CA ILE A 737 8.19 -11.04 -10.24
C ILE A 737 9.54 -11.08 -9.50
N THR A 738 10.35 -12.10 -9.77
CA THR A 738 11.76 -12.08 -9.42
C THR A 738 12.40 -10.92 -10.18
N THR A 739 12.38 -9.75 -9.58
CA THR A 739 13.12 -8.59 -10.05
C THR A 739 14.59 -8.86 -9.80
N LEU A 740 15.39 -8.82 -10.87
CA LEU A 740 16.85 -8.83 -10.74
C LEU A 740 17.26 -7.66 -9.82
N ASP A 741 18.09 -7.94 -8.82
CA ASP A 741 18.60 -6.94 -7.90
C ASP A 741 19.58 -6.01 -8.62
N PHE A 742 19.02 -4.97 -9.23
CA PHE A 742 19.76 -3.94 -9.94
C PHE A 742 20.73 -3.18 -9.02
N ARG A 743 20.51 -3.13 -7.69
CA ARG A 743 21.45 -2.44 -6.78
C ARG A 743 22.80 -3.17 -6.66
N ARG A 744 22.84 -4.48 -6.90
CA ARG A 744 24.06 -5.32 -6.90
C ARG A 744 24.58 -5.65 -8.30
N GLY A 745 23.93 -5.15 -9.35
CA GLY A 745 24.32 -5.39 -10.74
C GLY A 745 25.63 -4.67 -11.09
N ASN A 746 26.61 -5.40 -11.63
CA ASN A 746 27.81 -4.77 -12.19
C ASN A 746 27.48 -4.17 -13.57
N PHE A 747 26.92 -2.97 -13.57
CA PHE A 747 26.49 -2.26 -14.78
C PHE A 747 27.66 -1.92 -15.72
N GLY A 748 28.89 -1.80 -15.20
CA GLY A 748 30.08 -1.62 -16.04
C GLY A 748 30.35 -2.86 -16.91
N LEU A 749 30.36 -4.04 -16.30
CA LEU A 749 30.57 -5.31 -16.99
C LEU A 749 29.40 -5.65 -17.94
N PHE A 750 28.17 -5.31 -17.53
CA PHE A 750 26.98 -5.43 -18.37
C PHE A 750 27.07 -4.56 -19.64
N LYS A 751 27.55 -3.32 -19.51
CA LYS A 751 27.76 -2.40 -20.62
C LYS A 751 28.87 -2.88 -21.56
N ASP A 752 29.95 -3.45 -21.04
CA ASP A 752 31.02 -4.07 -21.85
C ASP A 752 30.53 -5.29 -22.63
N LEU A 753 29.71 -6.15 -22.01
CA LEU A 753 29.12 -7.30 -22.68
C LEU A 753 28.15 -6.89 -23.79
N LEU A 754 27.30 -5.90 -23.53
CA LEU A 754 26.38 -5.35 -24.54
C LEU A 754 27.13 -4.68 -25.70
N GLY A 755 28.25 -4.01 -25.43
CA GLY A 755 29.10 -3.40 -26.46
C GLY A 755 29.81 -4.41 -27.36
N ARG A 756 30.01 -5.66 -26.91
CA ARG A 756 30.65 -6.74 -27.68
C ARG A 756 29.69 -7.48 -28.62
N ILE A 757 28.38 -7.28 -28.50
CA ILE A 757 27.39 -7.98 -29.33
C ILE A 757 27.29 -7.28 -30.70
N PRO A 758 27.44 -8.00 -31.83
CA PRO A 758 27.26 -7.43 -33.16
C PRO A 758 25.76 -7.27 -33.48
N TRP A 759 25.15 -6.22 -32.91
CA TRP A 759 23.70 -5.93 -32.98
C TRP A 759 23.14 -5.90 -34.39
N VAL A 760 23.93 -5.44 -35.37
CA VAL A 760 23.53 -5.38 -36.79
C VAL A 760 23.21 -6.77 -37.34
N ARG A 761 23.98 -7.80 -36.98
CA ARG A 761 23.69 -9.19 -37.39
C ARG A 761 22.59 -9.83 -36.56
N ALA A 762 22.46 -9.46 -35.28
CA ALA A 762 21.45 -10.02 -34.39
C ALA A 762 20.02 -9.53 -34.72
N LEU A 763 19.90 -8.37 -35.36
CA LEU A 763 18.63 -7.71 -35.65
C LEU A 763 18.23 -7.76 -37.15
N GLU A 764 19.07 -8.32 -38.02
CA GLU A 764 18.71 -8.55 -39.43
C GLU A 764 17.50 -9.50 -39.52
N GLY A 765 16.42 -9.05 -40.15
CA GLY A 765 15.21 -9.84 -40.42
C GLY A 765 14.08 -9.74 -39.37
N ARG A 766 14.26 -9.04 -38.24
CA ARG A 766 13.19 -8.76 -37.27
C ARG A 766 12.79 -7.30 -37.41
N GLY A 767 11.64 -7.02 -38.06
CA GLY A 767 11.21 -5.69 -38.50
C GLY A 767 11.20 -4.60 -37.41
N CYS A 768 12.32 -3.93 -37.23
CA CYS A 768 12.49 -2.82 -36.29
C CYS A 768 13.02 -1.57 -37.02
N PRO A 769 12.58 -0.34 -36.66
CA PRO A 769 13.01 0.89 -37.32
C PRO A 769 14.51 1.14 -37.14
N ARG A 770 15.13 1.79 -38.13
CA ARG A 770 16.56 2.12 -38.17
C ARG A 770 17.05 2.99 -36.99
N ASP A 771 16.15 3.54 -36.18
CA ASP A 771 16.47 4.45 -35.07
C ASP A 771 17.08 3.74 -33.84
N LEU A 772 16.92 2.42 -33.69
CA LEU A 772 17.57 1.66 -32.61
C LEU A 772 19.07 1.44 -32.81
N VAL A 773 19.59 1.67 -34.02
CA VAL A 773 21.04 1.66 -34.29
C VAL A 773 21.75 2.82 -33.56
N ASN A 774 21.02 3.83 -33.07
CA ASN A 774 21.55 4.97 -32.33
C ASN A 774 21.70 4.75 -30.81
N ILE A 775 21.41 3.57 -30.26
CA ILE A 775 21.73 3.27 -28.85
C ILE A 775 23.24 3.43 -28.57
N GLN A 776 24.08 3.23 -29.59
CA GLN A 776 25.53 3.43 -29.47
C GLN A 776 25.90 4.91 -29.22
N ALA A 777 25.04 5.87 -29.59
CA ALA A 777 25.26 7.30 -29.37
C ALA A 777 24.78 7.80 -27.99
N LEU A 778 24.01 7.00 -27.24
CA LEU A 778 23.59 7.28 -25.86
C LEU A 778 24.62 6.85 -24.81
N LEU A 779 25.74 6.24 -25.23
CA LEU A 779 26.86 5.93 -24.37
C LEU A 779 27.97 6.99 -24.55
N PRO A 780 28.53 7.58 -23.48
CA PRO A 780 29.61 8.55 -23.60
C PRO A 780 30.82 7.91 -24.30
N PRO A 781 31.61 8.68 -25.08
CA PRO A 781 32.85 8.18 -25.65
C PRO A 781 33.75 7.70 -24.52
N SER A 782 34.17 6.43 -24.57
CA SER A 782 35.23 5.92 -23.69
C SER A 782 36.44 6.82 -23.85
N SER A 783 36.91 7.40 -22.75
CA SER A 783 38.21 8.07 -22.68
C SER A 783 39.27 7.11 -23.17
N ARG A 784 39.69 7.26 -24.43
CA ARG A 784 40.93 6.67 -24.91
C ARG A 784 42.02 7.31 -24.07
N SER A 785 42.59 6.51 -23.17
CA SER A 785 43.91 6.75 -22.63
C SER A 785 44.84 7.01 -23.81
N VAL A 786 45.27 8.26 -23.92
CA VAL A 786 46.37 8.66 -24.79
C VAL A 786 47.59 7.88 -24.27
N HIS A 787 47.92 6.80 -24.95
CA HIS A 787 49.28 6.29 -24.94
C HIS A 787 50.13 7.30 -25.72
N PRO A 788 51.26 7.78 -25.17
CA PRO A 788 52.23 8.49 -25.97
C PRO A 788 52.92 7.46 -26.87
N GLU A 789 52.76 7.59 -28.17
CA GLU A 789 53.63 6.92 -29.15
C GLU A 789 54.89 7.77 -29.34
N GLU A 790 56.05 7.11 -29.31
CA GLU A 790 57.21 7.51 -30.12
C GLU A 790 56.92 7.31 -31.60
#